data_AF-A0A9D6N3X2-F1
#
_entry.id   AF-A0A9D6N3X2-F1
#
_cell.length_a   1.000
_cell.length_b   1.000
_cell.length_c   1.000
_cell.angle_alpha   90.00
_cell.angle_beta   90.00
_cell.angle_gamma   90.00
#
_symmetry.space_group_name_H-M   'P 1'
#
loop_
_entity.id
_entity.type
_entity.pdbx_description
1 polymer ?
#
loop_
_entity_poly.entity_id
_entity_poly.type
_entity_poly.pdbx_seq_one_letter_code
_entity_poly.pdbx_strand_id
1 'polypeptide(L)'
;MAFTIFEEHHLEMKIKSAQTFYHYSLSVPADRLRFCVLRYDQNLNQSVGIDTKTLKRGYPESCRKLPSEWLAEFERTGQLGKGIIVVQTWRNLIQNTGCPAWSKALGVCQAANEHAELHKRPYRGISFLMNGSLRADEFELSKALPDDVKQFGTGIPVLWNGRVLPLKEMALEVADFSHIWKMEVSTTRGSNEAELARFERFQQVYEKVRHEPWQSASEVLFEEARGSDSGDEPLDREHAYLHNLVGVRNDGGLVIIVATGSLEELGEYAKQAGAVSAIIVDNGGSCQVSIRKSPGAELRPVVESYYHRPPSIAVAIYELREGGGFAIVGGSPVLNQEGGTVFTNSGETPAGIGLNFQTDHGPVEKPIPLLRMNTEAADKVAVAIANFAVVHGASAVSIEAEESFVQRVISCFEHRFRAVRRSDDPSGIQGMWIEDYLKGVNDRQFTIRTCTGIADGVKPIGRELNKRPTPAAYALGIDIGAGNIKCIIVKDAQTIVATTHAKTRVAGEPYTSAVLQQQLCLATRSACEQAGISTACIEAAGVSWPGAVRNGRAAPSKTLMNMEDVLKGTTFNAMRFEEIRDLGPWIKRTLNIESLNSVLVFNDGEVEILSNTLQSGNKQVLLIKIGSSIAGAYVDSNGRAGYLTELGRVVIRLDSSAPRHPFSKIRGVASQLIGSNALARIANDIAFRTLDGRPISKDDAGRELSEVMLAEKESVSVIFSILEEMGVHLAHLIVETVGHLPPVAHVLLRGGLMNGEVGNVLRNSLLSHLPKSISRLVQADEATQESGATSAALIAASYLL
;
A
#
# COMPACT_ATOMS: atom_id res chain seq x y z
N MET A 1 17.97 16.91 -39.54
CA MET A 1 16.60 16.45 -39.86
C MET A 1 16.04 15.82 -38.61
N ALA A 2 15.16 16.55 -37.92
CA ALA A 2 14.54 16.12 -36.67
C ALA A 2 13.43 15.12 -36.99
N PHE A 3 13.51 13.91 -36.42
CA PHE A 3 12.44 12.94 -36.51
C PHE A 3 11.50 13.13 -35.32
N THR A 4 10.27 13.56 -35.60
CA THR A 4 9.14 13.53 -34.68
C THR A 4 8.87 12.07 -34.32
N ILE A 5 9.13 11.69 -33.08
CA ILE A 5 8.75 10.41 -32.50
C ILE A 5 7.78 10.77 -31.39
N PHE A 6 6.53 10.29 -31.50
CA PHE A 6 5.34 10.57 -30.67
C PHE A 6 4.49 11.78 -31.11
N GLU A 7 3.39 11.50 -31.81
CA GLU A 7 2.11 12.18 -31.54
C GLU A 7 1.37 11.32 -30.51
N GLU A 8 1.13 11.85 -29.32
CA GLU A 8 0.30 11.21 -28.30
C GLU A 8 -1.18 11.50 -28.61
N HIS A 9 -1.94 10.48 -28.99
CA HIS A 9 -3.39 10.53 -28.92
C HIS A 9 -3.83 10.02 -27.54
N HIS A 10 -4.20 10.95 -26.66
CA HIS A 10 -4.92 10.64 -25.43
C HIS A 10 -6.41 10.96 -25.64
N LEU A 11 -7.26 9.94 -25.59
CA LEU A 11 -8.72 10.09 -25.63
C LEU A 11 -9.26 10.20 -24.20
N GLU A 12 -9.82 11.36 -23.87
CA GLU A 12 -10.78 11.53 -22.78
C GLU A 12 -12.08 10.78 -23.14
N MET A 13 -12.58 9.95 -22.23
CA MET A 13 -13.93 9.41 -22.32
C MET A 13 -14.87 10.22 -21.42
N LYS A 14 -15.77 11.00 -22.03
CA LYS A 14 -17.00 11.46 -21.37
C LYS A 14 -17.99 10.29 -21.32
N ILE A 15 -18.38 9.82 -20.13
CA ILE A 15 -19.39 8.76 -19.99
C ILE A 15 -20.72 9.35 -19.50
N LYS A 16 -21.67 9.49 -20.42
CA LYS A 16 -23.11 9.37 -20.12
C LYS A 16 -23.53 7.96 -20.56
N SER A 17 -23.65 7.05 -19.59
CA SER A 17 -24.28 5.72 -19.68
C SER A 17 -24.12 4.93 -21.00
N ALA A 18 -23.12 4.04 -21.11
CA ALA A 18 -23.10 2.83 -21.99
C ALA A 18 -21.77 2.08 -21.81
N GLN A 19 -21.75 0.76 -22.04
CA GLN A 19 -20.57 -0.13 -21.94
C GLN A 19 -19.33 0.42 -22.66
N THR A 20 -18.19 0.44 -21.97
CA THR A 20 -16.92 0.96 -22.48
C THR A 20 -16.12 -0.12 -23.22
N PHE A 21 -15.91 0.05 -24.53
CA PHE A 21 -15.03 -0.81 -25.32
C PHE A 21 -13.61 -0.19 -25.39
N TYR A 22 -12.60 -0.92 -24.90
CA TYR A 22 -11.18 -0.54 -24.93
C TYR A 22 -10.43 -1.34 -26.02
N HIS A 23 -9.51 -0.70 -26.75
CA HIS A 23 -8.63 -1.36 -27.71
C HIS A 23 -7.29 -0.63 -27.82
N TYR A 24 -6.21 -1.36 -27.54
CA TYR A 24 -4.82 -1.00 -27.81
C TYR A 24 -4.16 -2.07 -28.67
N SER A 25 -3.38 -1.64 -29.66
CA SER A 25 -2.55 -2.55 -30.45
C SER A 25 -1.15 -1.99 -30.70
N LEU A 26 -0.16 -2.87 -30.67
CA LEU A 26 1.25 -2.60 -30.97
C LEU A 26 1.73 -3.66 -31.96
N SER A 27 2.26 -3.22 -33.11
CA SER A 27 2.76 -4.11 -34.16
C SER A 27 4.22 -3.78 -34.47
N VAL A 28 5.08 -4.79 -34.40
CA VAL A 28 6.54 -4.68 -34.57
C VAL A 28 7.01 -5.70 -35.60
N PRO A 29 7.51 -5.28 -36.77
CA PRO A 29 8.10 -6.17 -37.76
C PRO A 29 9.33 -6.92 -37.24
N ALA A 30 9.62 -8.09 -37.82
CA ALA A 30 10.69 -8.97 -37.33
C ALA A 30 12.09 -8.36 -37.44
N ASP A 31 12.35 -7.59 -38.50
CA ASP A 31 13.61 -6.90 -38.72
C ASP A 31 13.89 -5.83 -37.65
N ARG A 32 12.86 -5.37 -36.93
CA ARG A 32 12.97 -4.44 -35.80
C ARG A 32 13.16 -5.12 -34.46
N LEU A 33 12.89 -6.42 -34.36
CA LEU A 33 13.18 -7.21 -33.17
C LEU A 33 14.67 -7.55 -33.14
N ARG A 34 15.32 -7.20 -32.04
CA ARG A 34 16.69 -7.66 -31.73
C ARG A 34 16.65 -8.96 -30.96
N PHE A 35 15.73 -9.05 -30.01
CA PHE A 35 15.72 -10.12 -29.02
C PHE A 35 14.32 -10.29 -28.44
N CYS A 36 13.88 -11.54 -28.29
CA CYS A 36 12.62 -11.88 -27.62
C CYS A 36 12.88 -13.01 -26.62
N VAL A 37 12.29 -12.94 -25.43
CA VAL A 37 12.40 -14.00 -24.42
C VAL A 37 11.14 -14.11 -23.59
N LEU A 38 10.80 -15.34 -23.20
CA LEU A 38 9.76 -15.64 -22.22
C LEU A 38 10.42 -15.93 -20.87
N ARG A 39 9.91 -15.35 -19.79
CA ARG A 39 10.47 -15.53 -18.44
C ARG A 39 9.37 -15.94 -17.48
N TYR A 40 9.68 -16.95 -16.67
CA TYR A 40 8.87 -17.45 -15.58
C TYR A 40 9.77 -18.08 -14.53
N ASP A 41 9.30 -18.18 -13.28
CA ASP A 41 10.09 -18.74 -12.19
C ASP A 41 10.10 -20.27 -12.27
N GLN A 42 11.25 -20.91 -12.07
CA GLN A 42 11.40 -22.36 -12.19
C GLN A 42 10.60 -23.11 -11.11
N ASN A 43 10.40 -22.48 -9.96
CA ASN A 43 9.61 -23.04 -8.85
C ASN A 43 8.11 -23.11 -9.15
N LEU A 44 7.66 -22.57 -10.29
CA LEU A 44 6.28 -22.71 -10.74
C LEU A 44 5.98 -24.10 -11.29
N ASN A 45 7.01 -24.83 -11.76
CA ASN A 45 6.81 -26.16 -12.32
C ASN A 45 6.28 -27.11 -11.24
N GLN A 46 5.20 -27.81 -11.55
CA GLN A 46 4.44 -28.66 -10.64
C GLN A 46 3.86 -27.92 -9.42
N SER A 47 3.73 -26.59 -9.47
CA SER A 47 2.94 -25.86 -8.48
C SER A 47 1.47 -26.26 -8.58
N VAL A 48 0.70 -26.10 -7.50
CA VAL A 48 -0.72 -26.49 -7.47
C VAL A 48 -1.58 -25.64 -8.43
N GLY A 49 -1.04 -24.56 -8.99
CA GLY A 49 -1.73 -23.69 -9.94
C GLY A 49 -2.86 -22.89 -9.29
N ILE A 50 -3.88 -22.53 -10.06
CA ILE A 50 -5.17 -22.07 -9.52
C ILE A 50 -6.04 -23.30 -9.22
N ASP A 51 -6.56 -23.36 -7.99
CA ASP A 51 -7.72 -24.17 -7.65
C ASP A 51 -8.94 -23.58 -8.36
N THR A 52 -9.43 -24.25 -9.40
CA THR A 52 -10.55 -23.76 -10.23
C THR A 52 -11.88 -23.75 -9.50
N LYS A 53 -12.02 -24.45 -8.35
CA LYS A 53 -13.23 -24.45 -7.52
C LYS A 53 -13.28 -23.24 -6.60
N THR A 54 -12.14 -22.89 -6.00
CA THR A 54 -12.07 -21.80 -5.01
C THR A 54 -11.42 -20.51 -5.55
N LEU A 55 -10.90 -20.56 -6.78
CA LEU A 55 -10.03 -19.56 -7.41
C LEU A 55 -8.78 -19.21 -6.55
N LYS A 56 -8.47 -20.03 -5.54
CA LYS A 56 -7.30 -19.86 -4.67
C LYS A 56 -6.05 -20.30 -5.40
N ARG A 57 -4.96 -19.62 -5.11
CA ARG A 57 -3.69 -19.78 -5.82
C ARG A 57 -2.75 -20.59 -4.96
N GLY A 58 -2.18 -21.65 -5.52
CA GLY A 58 -1.32 -22.61 -4.84
C GLY A 58 0.15 -22.56 -5.28
N TYR A 59 0.64 -21.38 -5.68
CA TYR A 59 2.06 -21.16 -6.03
C TYR A 59 2.77 -20.28 -4.97
N PRO A 60 4.10 -20.44 -4.78
CA PRO A 60 4.85 -19.68 -3.77
C PRO A 60 4.84 -18.17 -4.02
N GLU A 61 4.73 -17.36 -2.96
CA GLU A 61 4.75 -15.90 -3.07
C GLU A 61 6.07 -15.37 -3.66
N SER A 62 7.18 -16.07 -3.42
CA SER A 62 8.50 -15.77 -4.00
C SER A 62 8.55 -15.82 -5.52
N CYS A 63 7.61 -16.51 -6.17
CA CYS A 63 7.53 -16.58 -7.64
C CYS A 63 6.89 -15.33 -8.26
N ARG A 64 6.30 -14.44 -7.44
CA ARG A 64 5.62 -13.23 -7.90
C ARG A 64 6.60 -12.06 -7.88
N LYS A 65 6.84 -11.46 -9.05
CA LYS A 65 7.76 -10.32 -9.18
C LYS A 65 7.10 -9.22 -10.00
N LEU A 66 7.42 -7.97 -9.70
CA LEU A 66 7.06 -6.83 -10.53
C LEU A 66 7.74 -6.95 -11.91
N PRO A 67 7.15 -6.41 -12.99
CA PRO A 67 7.81 -6.37 -14.30
C PRO A 67 9.20 -5.70 -14.26
N SER A 68 9.38 -4.69 -13.40
CA SER A 68 10.68 -4.05 -13.18
C SER A 68 11.69 -4.98 -12.51
N GLU A 69 11.26 -5.83 -11.58
CA GLU A 69 12.09 -6.86 -10.94
C GLU A 69 12.48 -7.95 -11.95
N TRP A 70 11.53 -8.40 -12.78
CA TRP A 70 11.80 -9.33 -13.89
C TRP A 70 12.83 -8.76 -14.87
N LEU A 71 12.67 -7.49 -15.24
CA LEU A 71 13.59 -6.81 -16.13
C LEU A 71 14.98 -6.69 -15.48
N ALA A 72 15.06 -6.27 -14.21
CA ALA A 72 16.33 -6.12 -13.50
C ALA A 72 17.06 -7.47 -13.27
N GLU A 73 16.34 -8.57 -13.03
CA GLU A 73 16.90 -9.92 -13.03
C GLU A 73 17.52 -10.27 -14.39
N PHE A 74 16.85 -9.88 -15.46
CA PHE A 74 17.30 -10.19 -16.80
C PHE A 74 18.45 -9.29 -17.27
N GLU A 75 18.44 -8.00 -16.93
CA GLU A 75 19.52 -7.05 -17.20
C GLU A 75 20.84 -7.51 -16.55
N ARG A 76 20.78 -8.12 -15.35
CA ARG A 76 21.95 -8.72 -14.69
C ARG A 76 22.62 -9.84 -15.49
N THR A 77 21.91 -10.48 -16.43
CA THR A 77 22.49 -11.51 -17.29
C THR A 77 23.36 -10.96 -18.42
N GLY A 78 23.33 -9.64 -18.65
CA GLY A 78 24.08 -8.97 -19.72
C GLY A 78 23.57 -9.25 -21.14
N GLN A 79 22.41 -9.89 -21.29
CA GLN A 79 21.85 -10.25 -22.60
C GLN A 79 21.13 -9.09 -23.31
N LEU A 80 20.63 -8.11 -22.56
CA LEU A 80 19.94 -6.94 -23.11
C LEU A 80 20.92 -5.87 -23.57
N GLY A 81 20.57 -5.20 -24.67
CA GLY A 81 21.33 -4.09 -25.22
C GLY A 81 20.76 -2.74 -24.85
N LYS A 82 21.09 -1.76 -25.70
CA LYS A 82 20.73 -0.35 -25.52
C LYS A 82 19.37 0.01 -26.13
N GLY A 83 18.69 -0.95 -26.73
CA GLY A 83 17.41 -0.74 -27.41
C GLY A 83 16.24 -0.44 -26.46
N ILE A 84 15.10 -0.10 -27.07
CA ILE A 84 13.82 0.00 -26.38
C ILE A 84 13.41 -1.40 -25.93
N ILE A 85 12.98 -1.53 -24.67
CA ILE A 85 12.46 -2.78 -24.14
C ILE A 85 10.96 -2.66 -23.98
N VAL A 86 10.22 -3.66 -24.47
CA VAL A 86 8.80 -3.86 -24.21
C VAL A 86 8.68 -5.07 -23.28
N VAL A 87 7.93 -4.92 -22.19
CA VAL A 87 7.65 -5.99 -21.23
C VAL A 87 6.14 -6.19 -21.18
N GLN A 88 5.68 -7.44 -21.37
CA GLN A 88 4.28 -7.80 -21.34
C GLN A 88 4.04 -8.89 -20.31
N THR A 89 3.00 -8.76 -19.48
CA THR A 89 2.63 -9.82 -18.53
C THR A 89 2.03 -11.02 -19.23
N TRP A 90 2.34 -12.23 -18.76
CA TRP A 90 1.81 -13.50 -19.29
C TRP A 90 1.32 -14.38 -18.13
N ARG A 91 0.20 -14.02 -17.52
CA ARG A 91 -0.20 -14.59 -16.22
C ARG A 91 -0.76 -16.00 -16.27
N ASN A 92 -1.35 -16.40 -17.39
CA ASN A 92 -1.96 -17.73 -17.47
C ASN A 92 -0.92 -18.85 -17.52
N LEU A 93 0.31 -18.52 -17.94
CA LEU A 93 1.39 -19.47 -18.19
C LEU A 93 1.73 -20.25 -16.92
N ILE A 94 1.71 -21.58 -17.01
CA ILE A 94 1.95 -22.55 -15.94
C ILE A 94 0.91 -22.52 -14.82
N GLN A 95 0.14 -21.43 -14.66
CA GLN A 95 -0.79 -21.23 -13.56
C GLN A 95 -2.18 -21.83 -13.81
N ASN A 96 -2.66 -21.74 -15.05
CA ASN A 96 -3.96 -22.28 -15.44
C ASN A 96 -3.78 -23.60 -16.17
N THR A 97 -4.80 -24.44 -16.10
CA THR A 97 -4.86 -25.62 -16.94
C THR A 97 -5.04 -25.20 -18.41
N GLY A 98 -4.49 -25.98 -19.34
CA GLY A 98 -4.40 -25.63 -20.76
C GLY A 98 -3.23 -24.68 -21.11
N CYS A 99 -2.40 -24.30 -20.13
CA CYS A 99 -1.36 -23.28 -20.31
C CYS A 99 0.08 -23.74 -19.95
N PRO A 100 0.59 -24.91 -20.42
CA PRO A 100 1.95 -25.33 -20.13
C PRO A 100 2.97 -24.47 -20.88
N ALA A 101 4.19 -24.38 -20.37
CA ALA A 101 5.32 -23.77 -21.05
C ALA A 101 6.35 -24.83 -21.42
N TRP A 102 7.24 -24.48 -22.35
CA TRP A 102 8.44 -25.26 -22.61
C TRP A 102 9.66 -24.35 -22.70
N SER A 103 10.80 -24.85 -22.21
CA SER A 103 12.09 -24.24 -22.50
C SER A 103 13.14 -25.29 -22.76
N LYS A 104 14.13 -24.98 -23.59
CA LYS A 104 15.25 -25.89 -23.90
C LYS A 104 16.02 -26.33 -22.64
N ALA A 105 16.03 -25.50 -21.59
CA ALA A 105 16.73 -25.79 -20.34
C ALA A 105 15.94 -26.68 -19.37
N LEU A 106 14.60 -26.59 -19.36
CA LEU A 106 13.75 -27.21 -18.35
C LEU A 106 12.85 -28.32 -18.91
N GLY A 107 12.75 -28.43 -20.24
CA GLY A 107 11.69 -29.20 -20.87
C GLY A 107 10.33 -28.58 -20.60
N VAL A 108 9.34 -29.43 -20.36
CA VAL A 108 7.95 -29.02 -20.12
C VAL A 108 7.80 -28.49 -18.69
N CYS A 109 7.18 -27.33 -18.56
CA CYS A 109 6.81 -26.72 -17.30
C CYS A 109 5.28 -26.59 -17.23
N GLN A 110 4.65 -27.12 -16.19
CA GLN A 110 3.19 -27.18 -16.09
C GLN A 110 2.73 -27.11 -14.63
N ALA A 111 1.46 -26.76 -14.39
CA ALA A 111 0.86 -26.94 -13.06
C ALA A 111 0.70 -28.44 -12.74
N ALA A 112 0.64 -28.77 -11.44
CA ALA A 112 0.43 -30.14 -10.98
C ALA A 112 -0.89 -30.75 -11.48
N ASN A 113 -1.90 -29.91 -11.67
CA ASN A 113 -3.21 -30.33 -12.17
C ASN A 113 -3.31 -30.33 -13.70
N GLU A 114 -2.24 -30.01 -14.44
CA GLU A 114 -2.30 -29.92 -15.90
C GLU A 114 -2.29 -31.29 -16.57
N HIS A 115 -1.35 -32.17 -16.21
CA HIS A 115 -1.20 -33.49 -16.84
C HIS A 115 -1.10 -33.43 -18.37
N ALA A 116 -0.21 -32.58 -18.90
CA ALA A 116 -0.02 -32.36 -20.34
C ALA A 116 0.31 -33.64 -21.12
N GLU A 117 0.80 -34.68 -20.46
CA GLU A 117 1.01 -36.01 -21.02
C GLU A 117 -0.26 -36.74 -21.43
N LEU A 118 -1.41 -36.37 -20.86
CA LEU A 118 -2.71 -36.96 -21.18
C LEU A 118 -3.38 -36.27 -22.38
N HIS A 119 -2.89 -35.10 -22.81
CA HIS A 119 -3.52 -34.31 -23.86
C HIS A 119 -3.50 -35.03 -25.21
N LYS A 120 -4.69 -35.27 -25.77
CA LYS A 120 -4.86 -35.86 -27.11
C LYS A 120 -4.90 -34.81 -28.24
N ARG A 121 -4.59 -33.55 -27.92
CA ARG A 121 -4.53 -32.43 -28.88
C ARG A 121 -3.27 -31.59 -28.64
N PRO A 122 -2.67 -31.02 -29.71
CA PRO A 122 -1.52 -30.14 -29.57
C PRO A 122 -1.90 -28.85 -28.84
N TYR A 123 -1.01 -28.36 -28.00
CA TYR A 123 -1.11 -27.01 -27.45
C TYR A 123 -0.75 -25.98 -28.52
N ARG A 124 -1.48 -24.88 -28.57
CA ARG A 124 -1.18 -23.75 -29.46
C ARG A 124 -0.50 -22.64 -28.69
N GLY A 125 0.60 -22.15 -29.22
CA GLY A 125 1.40 -21.14 -28.53
C GLY A 125 2.36 -20.37 -29.42
N ILE A 126 3.14 -19.50 -28.79
CA ILE A 126 4.19 -18.71 -29.44
C ILE A 126 5.56 -19.23 -29.02
N SER A 127 6.34 -19.63 -30.02
CA SER A 127 7.76 -19.93 -29.92
C SER A 127 8.59 -18.65 -30.01
N PHE A 128 9.52 -18.53 -29.06
CA PHE A 128 10.58 -17.54 -29.03
C PHE A 128 11.83 -18.18 -29.63
N LEU A 129 12.25 -17.69 -30.80
CA LEU A 129 13.31 -18.33 -31.59
C LEU A 129 14.70 -17.82 -31.21
N MET A 130 15.72 -18.63 -31.50
CA MET A 130 17.13 -18.30 -31.20
C MET A 130 17.63 -17.05 -31.93
N ASN A 131 17.05 -16.71 -33.08
CA ASN A 131 17.38 -15.52 -33.87
C ASN A 131 16.69 -14.24 -33.37
N GLY A 132 15.86 -14.33 -32.33
CA GLY A 132 15.14 -13.20 -31.75
C GLY A 132 13.78 -12.87 -32.39
N SER A 133 13.28 -13.67 -33.34
CA SER A 133 11.92 -13.55 -33.89
C SER A 133 10.92 -14.49 -33.18
N LEU A 134 9.65 -14.40 -33.56
CA LEU A 134 8.56 -15.22 -33.03
C LEU A 134 7.99 -16.15 -34.11
N ARG A 135 7.42 -17.28 -33.69
CA ARG A 135 6.67 -18.20 -34.55
C ARG A 135 5.48 -18.78 -33.79
N ALA A 136 4.33 -18.91 -34.43
CA ALA A 136 3.24 -19.69 -33.85
C ALA A 136 3.48 -21.18 -34.14
N ASP A 137 3.52 -21.99 -33.09
CA ASP A 137 3.80 -23.43 -33.19
C ASP A 137 2.72 -24.24 -32.46
N GLU A 138 2.54 -25.49 -32.90
CA GLU A 138 1.75 -26.50 -32.21
C GLU A 138 2.71 -27.42 -31.44
N PHE A 139 2.42 -27.63 -30.15
CA PHE A 139 3.26 -28.39 -29.23
C PHE A 139 2.54 -29.65 -28.76
N GLU A 140 3.07 -30.81 -29.15
CA GLU A 140 2.67 -32.11 -28.61
C GLU A 140 3.77 -32.63 -27.70
N LEU A 141 3.43 -33.15 -26.52
CA LEU A 141 4.42 -33.67 -25.59
C LEU A 141 5.26 -34.81 -26.19
N SER A 142 4.68 -35.58 -27.12
CA SER A 142 5.31 -36.69 -27.82
C SER A 142 6.31 -36.24 -28.90
N LYS A 143 6.37 -34.95 -29.24
CA LYS A 143 7.21 -34.39 -30.30
C LYS A 143 8.17 -33.35 -29.72
N ALA A 144 9.44 -33.47 -30.07
CA ALA A 144 10.40 -32.43 -29.76
C ALA A 144 10.06 -31.16 -30.54
N LEU A 145 10.15 -29.99 -29.88
CA LEU A 145 10.11 -28.72 -30.59
C LEU A 145 11.36 -28.59 -31.49
N PRO A 146 11.24 -27.88 -32.63
CA PRO A 146 12.37 -27.65 -33.52
C PRO A 146 13.58 -27.01 -32.80
N ASP A 147 14.80 -27.32 -33.26
CA ASP A 147 16.05 -26.91 -32.60
C ASP A 147 16.25 -25.39 -32.49
N ASP A 148 15.59 -24.64 -33.38
CA ASP A 148 15.60 -23.17 -33.43
C ASP A 148 14.69 -22.52 -32.37
N VAL A 149 13.86 -23.30 -31.68
CA VAL A 149 13.00 -22.84 -30.59
C VAL A 149 13.80 -22.78 -29.28
N LYS A 150 13.85 -21.59 -28.68
CA LYS A 150 14.46 -21.38 -27.36
C LYS A 150 13.46 -21.70 -26.24
N GLN A 151 12.25 -21.15 -26.38
CA GLN A 151 11.15 -21.23 -25.42
C GLN A 151 9.83 -21.21 -26.16
N PHE A 152 8.79 -21.78 -25.54
CA PHE A 152 7.44 -21.82 -26.06
C PHE A 152 6.46 -21.52 -24.93
N GLY A 153 5.53 -20.60 -25.18
CA GLY A 153 4.47 -20.24 -24.25
C GLY A 153 3.11 -20.43 -24.88
N THR A 154 2.18 -21.02 -24.13
CA THR A 154 0.81 -21.30 -24.57
C THR A 154 -0.18 -20.23 -24.11
N GLY A 155 -1.35 -20.24 -24.72
CA GLY A 155 -2.49 -19.40 -24.36
C GLY A 155 -3.70 -19.78 -25.19
N ILE A 156 -4.81 -19.06 -25.03
CA ILE A 156 -6.04 -19.35 -25.77
C ILE A 156 -5.89 -18.88 -27.21
N PRO A 157 -5.91 -19.75 -28.23
CA PRO A 157 -5.78 -19.33 -29.61
C PRO A 157 -7.08 -18.65 -30.06
N VAL A 158 -6.97 -17.42 -30.57
CA VAL A 158 -8.12 -16.68 -31.16
C VAL A 158 -7.96 -16.50 -32.66
N LEU A 159 -6.73 -16.52 -33.15
CA LEU A 159 -6.37 -16.44 -34.56
C LEU A 159 -5.30 -17.49 -34.82
N TRP A 160 -5.47 -18.29 -35.88
CA TRP A 160 -4.49 -19.30 -36.25
C TRP A 160 -4.42 -19.42 -37.77
N ASN A 161 -3.22 -19.26 -38.34
CA ASN A 161 -2.96 -19.36 -39.78
C ASN A 161 -3.91 -18.48 -40.64
N GLY A 162 -4.17 -17.25 -40.18
CA GLY A 162 -5.01 -16.25 -40.85
C GLY A 162 -6.52 -16.43 -40.65
N ARG A 163 -6.93 -17.48 -39.93
CA ARG A 163 -8.34 -17.80 -39.64
C ARG A 163 -8.67 -17.52 -38.18
N VAL A 164 -9.67 -16.67 -37.93
CA VAL A 164 -10.25 -16.52 -36.59
C VAL A 164 -10.91 -17.83 -36.21
N LEU A 165 -10.55 -18.36 -35.05
CA LEU A 165 -11.05 -19.66 -34.62
C LEU A 165 -12.51 -19.55 -34.18
N PRO A 166 -13.36 -20.53 -34.51
CA PRO A 166 -14.73 -20.55 -34.00
C PRO A 166 -14.72 -20.85 -32.50
N LEU A 167 -15.72 -20.34 -31.77
CA LEU A 167 -15.80 -20.48 -30.31
C LEU A 167 -15.64 -21.92 -29.80
N LYS A 168 -16.22 -22.89 -30.51
CA LYS A 168 -16.11 -24.32 -30.20
C LYS A 168 -14.67 -24.85 -30.15
N GLU A 169 -13.75 -24.25 -30.91
CA GLU A 169 -12.33 -24.59 -30.86
C GLU A 169 -11.61 -23.85 -29.72
N MET A 170 -12.05 -22.63 -29.38
CA MET A 170 -11.43 -21.80 -28.34
C MET A 170 -11.84 -22.18 -26.92
N ALA A 171 -13.12 -22.54 -26.73
CA ALA A 171 -13.73 -22.72 -25.41
C ALA A 171 -13.06 -23.82 -24.58
N LEU A 172 -12.48 -24.83 -25.23
CA LEU A 172 -11.76 -25.93 -24.58
C LEU A 172 -10.36 -25.55 -24.10
N GLU A 173 -9.87 -24.38 -24.49
CA GLU A 173 -8.58 -23.83 -24.05
C GLU A 173 -8.77 -22.82 -22.90
N VAL A 174 -10.02 -22.62 -22.44
CA VAL A 174 -10.39 -21.64 -21.42
C VAL A 174 -10.85 -22.35 -20.15
N ALA A 175 -10.07 -22.24 -19.08
CA ALA A 175 -10.43 -22.77 -17.77
C ALA A 175 -11.32 -21.82 -16.92
N ASP A 176 -11.38 -20.53 -17.29
CA ASP A 176 -12.24 -19.53 -16.64
C ASP A 176 -13.37 -19.11 -17.59
N PHE A 177 -14.52 -19.75 -17.40
CA PHE A 177 -15.68 -19.63 -18.29
C PHE A 177 -16.35 -18.26 -18.28
N SER A 178 -16.04 -17.41 -17.30
CA SER A 178 -16.51 -16.01 -17.24
C SER A 178 -15.96 -15.15 -18.38
N HIS A 179 -14.93 -15.64 -19.09
CA HIS A 179 -14.39 -15.02 -20.31
C HIS A 179 -15.20 -15.34 -21.57
N ILE A 180 -16.11 -16.30 -21.48
CA ILE A 180 -16.90 -16.82 -22.58
C ILE A 180 -18.37 -16.48 -22.32
N TRP A 181 -18.86 -16.68 -21.11
CA TRP A 181 -20.25 -16.48 -20.77
C TRP A 181 -20.41 -15.50 -19.62
N LYS A 182 -21.53 -14.77 -19.61
CA LYS A 182 -21.91 -13.92 -18.48
C LYS A 182 -22.30 -14.81 -17.31
N MET A 183 -21.52 -14.77 -16.24
CA MET A 183 -21.77 -15.53 -15.00
C MET A 183 -21.39 -14.65 -13.79
N GLU A 184 -22.27 -14.50 -12.81
CA GLU A 184 -22.06 -13.73 -11.57
C GLU A 184 -21.40 -14.59 -10.49
N VAL A 185 -20.22 -15.13 -10.81
CA VAL A 185 -19.46 -16.05 -9.93
C VAL A 185 -18.47 -15.33 -9.00
N SER A 186 -18.59 -14.00 -8.86
CA SER A 186 -17.66 -13.18 -8.08
C SER A 186 -17.94 -13.23 -6.58
N THR A 187 -16.90 -13.56 -5.80
CA THR A 187 -16.92 -13.52 -4.33
C THR A 187 -17.09 -12.11 -3.74
N THR A 188 -17.04 -11.05 -4.55
CA THR A 188 -17.12 -9.64 -4.10
C THR A 188 -18.41 -8.92 -4.45
N ARG A 189 -19.28 -9.47 -5.32
CA ARG A 189 -20.54 -8.84 -5.75
C ARG A 189 -21.81 -9.55 -5.28
N GLY A 190 -21.67 -10.60 -4.48
CA GLY A 190 -22.76 -11.50 -4.14
C GLY A 190 -22.86 -12.58 -5.22
N SER A 191 -22.74 -13.84 -4.82
CA SER A 191 -22.88 -14.99 -5.71
C SER A 191 -24.33 -15.46 -5.70
N ASN A 192 -24.92 -15.63 -6.88
CA ASN A 192 -26.16 -16.40 -7.01
C ASN A 192 -25.81 -17.90 -6.85
N GLU A 193 -26.45 -18.58 -5.89
CA GLU A 193 -26.20 -20.01 -5.64
C GLU A 193 -26.42 -20.88 -6.89
N ALA A 194 -27.38 -20.53 -7.74
CA ALA A 194 -27.67 -21.26 -8.97
C ALA A 194 -26.54 -21.11 -10.00
N GLU A 195 -25.98 -19.91 -10.15
CA GLU A 195 -24.89 -19.66 -11.09
C GLU A 195 -23.56 -20.23 -10.61
N LEU A 196 -23.32 -20.22 -9.29
CA LEU A 196 -22.17 -20.89 -8.69
C LEU A 196 -22.26 -22.41 -8.91
N ALA A 197 -23.42 -23.02 -8.68
CA ALA A 197 -23.66 -24.43 -8.95
C ALA A 197 -23.45 -24.76 -10.44
N ARG A 198 -23.90 -23.88 -11.35
CA ARG A 198 -23.69 -24.04 -12.79
C ARG A 198 -22.21 -23.95 -13.17
N PHE A 199 -21.47 -23.00 -12.62
CA PHE A 199 -20.03 -22.88 -12.82
C PHE A 199 -19.27 -24.13 -12.33
N GLU A 200 -19.65 -24.68 -11.18
CA GLU A 200 -19.06 -25.93 -10.67
C GLU A 200 -19.30 -27.11 -11.61
N ARG A 201 -20.49 -27.23 -12.21
CA ARG A 201 -20.76 -28.27 -13.23
C ARG A 201 -19.92 -28.05 -14.48
N PHE A 202 -19.76 -26.81 -14.94
CA PHE A 202 -18.85 -26.47 -16.04
C PHE A 202 -17.42 -26.91 -15.77
N GLN A 203 -16.90 -26.66 -14.56
CA GLN A 203 -15.57 -27.12 -14.15
C GLN A 203 -15.48 -28.65 -14.17
N GLN A 204 -16.50 -29.36 -13.68
CA GLN A 204 -16.55 -30.83 -13.70
C GLN A 204 -16.59 -31.39 -15.13
N VAL A 205 -17.35 -30.76 -16.03
CA VAL A 205 -17.41 -31.13 -17.46
C VAL A 205 -16.03 -30.91 -18.08
N TYR A 206 -15.43 -29.74 -17.89
CA TYR A 206 -14.11 -29.42 -18.41
C TYR A 206 -13.03 -30.38 -17.90
N GLU A 207 -12.99 -30.68 -16.59
CA GLU A 207 -12.05 -31.67 -16.04
C GLU A 207 -12.15 -33.04 -16.73
N LYS A 208 -13.36 -33.47 -17.10
CA LYS A 208 -13.57 -34.75 -17.82
C LYS A 208 -13.10 -34.72 -19.27
N VAL A 209 -13.24 -33.58 -19.95
CA VAL A 209 -13.06 -33.50 -21.41
C VAL A 209 -11.82 -32.71 -21.85
N ARG A 210 -11.11 -32.05 -20.94
CA ARG A 210 -9.97 -31.19 -21.26
C ARG A 210 -8.83 -31.90 -21.98
N HIS A 211 -8.71 -33.22 -21.86
CA HIS A 211 -7.69 -34.01 -22.57
C HIS A 211 -8.21 -34.71 -23.83
N GLU A 212 -9.52 -34.64 -24.10
CA GLU A 212 -10.17 -35.33 -25.22
C GLU A 212 -10.03 -34.55 -26.55
N PRO A 213 -10.27 -35.22 -27.70
CA PRO A 213 -10.33 -34.55 -29.01
C PRO A 213 -11.39 -33.44 -29.05
N TRP A 214 -11.17 -32.40 -29.87
CA TRP A 214 -12.07 -31.24 -29.99
C TRP A 214 -13.54 -31.62 -30.23
N GLN A 215 -13.79 -32.59 -31.10
CA GLN A 215 -15.15 -32.96 -31.50
C GLN A 215 -15.98 -33.51 -30.33
N SER A 216 -15.41 -34.42 -29.53
CA SER A 216 -16.11 -35.02 -28.39
C SER A 216 -16.16 -34.07 -27.20
N ALA A 217 -15.10 -33.31 -26.96
CA ALA A 217 -15.03 -32.39 -25.82
C ALA A 217 -15.93 -31.16 -25.97
N SER A 218 -16.00 -30.59 -27.17
CA SER A 218 -16.74 -29.35 -27.40
C SER A 218 -18.25 -29.56 -27.31
N GLU A 219 -18.77 -30.70 -27.76
CA GLU A 219 -20.22 -30.92 -27.70
C GLU A 219 -20.70 -30.98 -26.25
N VAL A 220 -19.99 -31.72 -25.39
CA VAL A 220 -20.34 -31.85 -23.97
C VAL A 220 -20.28 -30.50 -23.24
N LEU A 221 -19.28 -29.67 -23.53
CA LEU A 221 -19.17 -28.34 -22.92
C LEU A 221 -20.32 -27.40 -23.37
N PHE A 222 -20.72 -27.47 -24.64
CA PHE A 222 -21.79 -26.64 -25.16
C PHE A 222 -23.19 -27.12 -24.78
N GLU A 223 -23.39 -28.42 -24.53
CA GLU A 223 -24.66 -28.90 -23.95
C GLU A 223 -24.90 -28.32 -22.55
N GLU A 224 -23.88 -28.26 -21.69
CA GLU A 224 -23.98 -27.59 -20.39
C GLU A 224 -24.28 -26.07 -20.55
N ALA A 225 -23.71 -25.43 -21.58
CA ALA A 225 -24.00 -24.03 -21.90
C ALA A 225 -25.44 -23.80 -22.38
N ARG A 226 -26.02 -24.75 -23.12
CA ARG A 226 -27.42 -24.71 -23.53
C ARG A 226 -28.37 -25.01 -22.38
N GLY A 227 -27.91 -25.71 -21.34
CA GLY A 227 -28.72 -26.13 -20.20
C GLY A 227 -29.71 -27.25 -20.52
N SER A 228 -29.55 -27.93 -21.67
CA SER A 228 -30.55 -28.86 -22.20
C SER A 228 -30.79 -30.08 -21.31
N ASP A 229 -29.76 -30.57 -20.62
CA ASP A 229 -29.86 -31.71 -19.69
C ASP A 229 -30.16 -31.30 -18.24
N SER A 230 -29.82 -30.07 -17.85
CA SER A 230 -29.98 -29.56 -16.48
C SER A 230 -31.28 -28.79 -16.26
N GLY A 231 -31.97 -28.38 -17.33
CA GLY A 231 -33.16 -27.53 -17.28
C GLY A 231 -32.85 -26.04 -17.04
N ASP A 232 -31.58 -25.63 -17.17
CA ASP A 232 -31.18 -24.22 -17.06
C ASP A 232 -31.44 -23.45 -18.36
N GLU A 233 -31.64 -22.14 -18.25
CA GLU A 233 -31.67 -21.25 -19.41
C GLU A 233 -30.31 -21.22 -20.15
N PRO A 234 -30.25 -21.05 -21.47
CA PRO A 234 -28.99 -20.91 -22.20
C PRO A 234 -28.14 -19.74 -21.68
N LEU A 235 -26.81 -19.91 -21.61
CA LEU A 235 -25.90 -18.84 -21.17
C LEU A 235 -25.71 -17.75 -22.24
N ASP A 236 -25.76 -16.51 -21.79
CA ASP A 236 -25.40 -15.34 -22.59
C ASP A 236 -23.89 -15.23 -22.82
N ARG A 237 -23.51 -14.71 -23.99
CA ARG A 237 -22.10 -14.44 -24.35
C ARG A 237 -21.53 -13.24 -23.60
N GLU A 238 -20.27 -13.34 -23.20
CA GLU A 238 -19.48 -12.23 -22.66
C GLU A 238 -18.76 -11.46 -23.79
N HIS A 239 -18.85 -10.13 -23.74
CA HIS A 239 -18.29 -9.22 -24.73
C HIS A 239 -17.53 -8.02 -24.12
N ALA A 240 -17.54 -7.89 -22.79
CA ALA A 240 -16.98 -6.75 -22.07
C ALA A 240 -15.72 -7.10 -21.28
N TYR A 241 -15.23 -8.35 -21.36
CA TYR A 241 -14.04 -8.77 -20.63
C TYR A 241 -12.78 -8.19 -21.27
N LEU A 242 -11.85 -7.67 -20.47
CA LEU A 242 -10.55 -7.17 -20.93
C LEU A 242 -9.52 -8.31 -21.06
N HIS A 243 -8.92 -8.42 -22.24
CA HIS A 243 -7.96 -9.45 -22.59
C HIS A 243 -6.61 -8.86 -23.05
N ASN A 244 -5.56 -9.68 -22.93
CA ASN A 244 -4.21 -9.36 -23.38
C ASN A 244 -3.69 -10.47 -24.29
N LEU A 245 -3.22 -10.10 -25.46
CA LEU A 245 -2.86 -11.02 -26.54
C LEU A 245 -1.42 -10.85 -26.99
N VAL A 246 -0.85 -11.96 -27.41
CA VAL A 246 0.39 -12.01 -28.19
C VAL A 246 0.07 -12.60 -29.54
N GLY A 247 0.33 -11.84 -30.59
CA GLY A 247 0.25 -12.25 -31.98
C GLY A 247 1.61 -12.30 -32.64
N VAL A 248 1.68 -13.08 -33.72
CA VAL A 248 2.86 -13.23 -34.56
C VAL A 248 2.49 -12.84 -35.98
N ARG A 249 3.34 -12.04 -36.61
CA ARG A 249 3.24 -11.62 -38.00
C ARG A 249 3.85 -12.67 -38.93
N ASN A 250 3.53 -12.60 -40.23
CA ASN A 250 4.08 -13.55 -41.21
C ASN A 250 5.62 -13.47 -41.36
N ASP A 251 6.21 -12.31 -41.07
CA ASP A 251 7.67 -12.12 -41.07
C ASP A 251 8.35 -12.61 -39.77
N GLY A 252 7.58 -13.09 -38.78
CA GLY A 252 8.06 -13.44 -37.44
C GLY A 252 8.08 -12.28 -36.45
N GLY A 253 7.44 -11.16 -36.80
CA GLY A 253 7.30 -9.98 -35.95
C GLY A 253 6.24 -10.15 -34.87
N LEU A 254 6.20 -9.20 -33.92
CA LEU A 254 5.34 -9.20 -32.76
C LEU A 254 4.07 -8.37 -33.01
N VAL A 255 2.94 -8.86 -32.50
CA VAL A 255 1.72 -8.07 -32.28
C VAL A 255 1.34 -8.19 -30.80
N ILE A 256 1.04 -7.09 -30.13
CA ILE A 256 0.45 -7.06 -28.79
C ILE A 256 -0.89 -6.37 -28.89
N ILE A 257 -1.93 -6.98 -28.33
CA ILE A 257 -3.26 -6.35 -28.24
C ILE A 257 -3.75 -6.41 -26.81
N VAL A 258 -4.31 -5.31 -26.35
CA VAL A 258 -5.09 -5.27 -25.11
C VAL A 258 -6.46 -4.70 -25.45
N ALA A 259 -7.50 -5.50 -25.37
CA ALA A 259 -8.83 -5.10 -25.80
C ALA A 259 -9.94 -5.75 -24.97
N THR A 260 -11.08 -5.07 -24.86
CA THR A 260 -12.33 -5.66 -24.41
C THR A 260 -13.06 -6.26 -25.60
N GLY A 261 -13.61 -7.46 -25.44
CA GLY A 261 -14.39 -8.11 -26.48
C GLY A 261 -14.65 -9.58 -26.16
N SER A 262 -15.47 -10.20 -26.98
CA SER A 262 -15.53 -11.66 -27.08
C SER A 262 -14.23 -12.21 -27.70
N LEU A 263 -13.96 -13.50 -27.49
CA LEU A 263 -12.75 -14.15 -28.01
C LEU A 263 -12.64 -14.04 -29.55
N GLU A 264 -13.77 -14.13 -30.25
CA GLU A 264 -13.88 -14.01 -31.70
C GLU A 264 -13.50 -12.59 -32.16
N GLU A 265 -14.02 -11.56 -31.49
CA GLU A 265 -13.69 -10.16 -31.79
C GLU A 265 -12.20 -9.89 -31.60
N LEU A 266 -11.58 -10.46 -30.57
CA LEU A 266 -10.13 -10.33 -30.35
C LEU A 266 -9.31 -11.01 -31.45
N GLY A 267 -9.79 -12.13 -32.00
CA GLY A 267 -9.20 -12.76 -33.17
C GLY A 267 -9.22 -11.85 -34.39
N GLU A 268 -10.33 -11.13 -34.61
CA GLU A 268 -10.44 -10.13 -35.67
C GLU A 268 -9.52 -8.92 -35.42
N TYR A 269 -9.42 -8.43 -34.19
CA TYR A 269 -8.48 -7.35 -33.85
C TYR A 269 -7.02 -7.77 -34.11
N ALA A 270 -6.65 -9.02 -33.75
CA ALA A 270 -5.33 -9.57 -34.04
C ALA A 270 -5.03 -9.61 -35.54
N LYS A 271 -6.00 -10.06 -36.34
CA LYS A 271 -5.88 -10.11 -37.79
C LYS A 271 -5.73 -8.72 -38.40
N GLN A 272 -6.53 -7.75 -37.94
CA GLN A 272 -6.46 -6.35 -38.38
C GLN A 272 -5.12 -5.69 -38.02
N ALA A 273 -4.53 -6.04 -36.87
CA ALA A 273 -3.20 -5.56 -36.45
C ALA A 273 -2.03 -6.23 -37.20
N GLY A 274 -2.32 -7.15 -38.13
CA GLY A 274 -1.36 -7.81 -39.01
C GLY A 274 -0.78 -9.11 -38.46
N ALA A 275 -1.37 -9.69 -37.41
CA ALA A 275 -1.02 -11.04 -36.97
C ALA A 275 -1.56 -12.09 -37.95
N VAL A 276 -0.80 -13.17 -38.14
CA VAL A 276 -1.28 -14.39 -38.80
C VAL A 276 -1.77 -15.43 -37.79
N SER A 277 -1.25 -15.38 -36.56
CA SER A 277 -1.71 -16.18 -35.42
C SER A 277 -1.62 -15.36 -34.14
N ALA A 278 -2.54 -15.56 -33.20
CA ALA A 278 -2.54 -14.89 -31.92
C ALA A 278 -3.20 -15.72 -30.82
N ILE A 279 -2.64 -15.58 -29.62
CA ILE A 279 -3.13 -16.23 -28.40
C ILE A 279 -3.39 -15.20 -27.30
N ILE A 280 -4.33 -15.49 -26.41
CA ILE A 280 -4.58 -14.73 -25.19
C ILE A 280 -3.68 -15.26 -24.07
N VAL A 281 -2.93 -14.35 -23.45
CA VAL A 281 -1.88 -14.65 -22.47
C VAL A 281 -2.22 -14.24 -21.04
N ASP A 282 -3.30 -13.47 -20.87
CA ASP A 282 -3.83 -13.02 -19.57
C ASP A 282 -5.37 -12.99 -19.62
N ASN A 283 -5.99 -13.77 -18.73
CA ASN A 283 -7.43 -13.86 -18.54
C ASN A 283 -7.73 -13.46 -17.09
N GLY A 284 -8.19 -12.23 -16.87
CA GLY A 284 -8.58 -11.80 -15.52
C GLY A 284 -8.41 -10.33 -15.22
N GLY A 285 -8.37 -9.47 -16.26
CA GLY A 285 -8.29 -8.02 -16.09
C GLY A 285 -7.06 -7.56 -15.31
N SER A 286 -5.95 -8.31 -15.34
CA SER A 286 -4.68 -8.00 -14.67
C SER A 286 -3.50 -7.80 -15.65
N CYS A 287 -3.80 -7.38 -16.88
CA CYS A 287 -2.79 -7.21 -17.93
C CYS A 287 -1.95 -5.95 -17.77
N GLN A 288 -0.69 -6.01 -18.20
CA GLN A 288 0.15 -4.84 -18.34
C GLN A 288 1.16 -5.00 -19.48
N VAL A 289 1.35 -3.90 -20.20
CA VAL A 289 2.38 -3.71 -21.22
C VAL A 289 3.18 -2.48 -20.83
N SER A 290 4.50 -2.62 -20.66
CA SER A 290 5.39 -1.56 -20.21
C SER A 290 6.55 -1.37 -21.18
N ILE A 291 7.09 -0.16 -21.25
CA ILE A 291 8.20 0.21 -22.12
C ILE A 291 9.31 0.89 -21.32
N ARG A 292 10.56 0.48 -21.58
CA ARG A 292 11.79 1.15 -21.14
C ARG A 292 12.51 1.72 -22.36
N LYS A 293 12.68 3.05 -22.41
CA LYS A 293 13.20 3.73 -23.61
C LYS A 293 14.72 3.58 -23.82
N SER A 294 15.49 3.44 -22.75
CA SER A 294 16.96 3.35 -22.81
C SER A 294 17.52 2.67 -21.55
N PRO A 295 18.78 2.20 -21.56
CA PRO A 295 19.46 1.74 -20.35
C PRO A 295 19.36 2.74 -19.21
N GLY A 296 19.02 2.25 -18.01
CA GLY A 296 18.85 3.08 -16.80
C GLY A 296 17.57 3.92 -16.76
N ALA A 297 16.78 3.99 -17.84
CA ALA A 297 15.46 4.60 -17.78
C ALA A 297 14.49 3.70 -17.01
N GLU A 298 13.49 4.33 -16.39
CA GLU A 298 12.42 3.62 -15.71
C GLU A 298 11.55 2.82 -16.71
N LEU A 299 11.09 1.65 -16.28
CA LEU A 299 10.11 0.85 -17.00
C LEU A 299 8.72 1.45 -16.77
N ARG A 300 8.11 2.03 -17.82
CA ARG A 300 6.82 2.73 -17.73
C ARG A 300 5.67 1.91 -18.31
N PRO A 301 4.54 1.73 -17.60
CA PRO A 301 3.37 1.11 -18.19
C PRO A 301 2.79 1.97 -19.31
N VAL A 302 2.49 1.33 -20.44
CA VAL A 302 1.78 1.91 -21.60
C VAL A 302 0.32 1.51 -21.56
N VAL A 303 0.04 0.26 -21.17
CA VAL A 303 -1.30 -0.25 -20.93
C VAL A 303 -1.30 -1.00 -19.63
N GLU A 304 -2.32 -0.76 -18.81
CA GLU A 304 -2.54 -1.45 -17.56
C GLU A 304 -4.04 -1.57 -17.32
N SER A 305 -4.48 -2.75 -16.90
CA SER A 305 -5.87 -2.97 -16.56
C SER A 305 -6.27 -2.30 -15.25
N TYR A 306 -7.55 -1.99 -15.13
CA TYR A 306 -8.11 -1.41 -13.91
C TYR A 306 -7.99 -2.32 -12.66
N TYR A 307 -8.06 -3.65 -12.84
CA TYR A 307 -7.83 -4.64 -11.78
C TYR A 307 -6.39 -5.16 -11.76
N HIS A 308 -5.42 -4.39 -12.29
CA HIS A 308 -4.05 -4.83 -12.37
C HIS A 308 -3.46 -5.15 -11.00
N ARG A 309 -2.77 -6.29 -10.92
CA ARG A 309 -2.11 -6.77 -9.71
C ARG A 309 -0.61 -6.73 -9.95
N PRO A 310 0.15 -5.73 -9.46
CA PRO A 310 1.49 -5.42 -9.95
C PRO A 310 2.45 -6.62 -10.10
N PRO A 311 2.49 -7.61 -9.18
CA PRO A 311 3.36 -8.77 -9.36
C PRO A 311 2.81 -9.79 -10.36
N SER A 312 3.62 -10.19 -11.35
CA SER A 312 3.36 -11.29 -12.29
C SER A 312 4.27 -12.49 -12.02
N ILE A 313 3.82 -13.67 -12.39
CA ILE A 313 4.60 -14.93 -12.31
C ILE A 313 5.40 -15.22 -13.59
N ALA A 314 5.01 -14.57 -14.70
CA ALA A 314 5.69 -14.67 -15.97
C ALA A 314 5.53 -13.39 -16.80
N VAL A 315 6.54 -13.10 -17.63
CA VAL A 315 6.58 -11.96 -18.55
C VAL A 315 7.24 -12.36 -19.87
N ALA A 316 6.81 -11.74 -20.97
CA ALA A 316 7.58 -11.71 -22.20
C ALA A 316 8.33 -10.39 -22.31
N ILE A 317 9.59 -10.45 -22.71
CA ILE A 317 10.48 -9.30 -22.87
C ILE A 317 10.94 -9.25 -24.33
N TYR A 318 10.76 -8.10 -24.95
CA TYR A 318 11.10 -7.84 -26.34
C TYR A 318 12.04 -6.63 -26.40
N GLU A 319 13.18 -6.78 -27.06
CA GLU A 319 14.10 -5.67 -27.34
C GLU A 319 14.02 -5.28 -28.81
N LEU A 320 13.86 -3.98 -29.05
CA LEU A 320 13.87 -3.39 -30.37
C LEU A 320 15.29 -2.93 -30.75
N ARG A 321 15.63 -3.00 -32.03
CA ARG A 321 16.91 -2.47 -32.54
C ARG A 321 16.97 -0.94 -32.39
N GLU A 322 18.18 -0.38 -32.16
CA GLU A 322 18.39 1.08 -32.11
C GLU A 322 17.88 1.75 -33.39
N GLY A 323 17.07 2.81 -33.26
CA GLY A 323 16.43 3.50 -34.39
C GLY A 323 15.20 2.79 -35.00
N GLY A 324 14.72 1.71 -34.39
CA GLY A 324 13.47 1.04 -34.76
C GLY A 324 12.23 1.80 -34.30
N GLY A 325 11.54 2.44 -35.23
CA GLY A 325 10.16 2.87 -35.00
C GLY A 325 9.22 1.66 -34.97
N PHE A 326 8.12 1.76 -34.23
CA PHE A 326 7.02 0.81 -34.23
C PHE A 326 5.70 1.58 -34.38
N ALA A 327 4.68 0.92 -34.94
CA ALA A 327 3.36 1.51 -35.06
C ALA A 327 2.55 1.21 -33.79
N ILE A 328 2.12 2.26 -33.11
CA ILE A 328 1.02 2.17 -32.13
C ILE A 328 -0.23 2.59 -32.88
N VAL A 329 -1.24 1.72 -32.92
CA VAL A 329 -2.58 2.11 -33.36
C VAL A 329 -3.48 2.07 -32.13
N GLY A 330 -3.88 3.24 -31.65
CA GLY A 330 -4.78 3.38 -30.51
C GLY A 330 -5.40 4.77 -30.45
N GLY A 331 -6.73 4.83 -30.65
CA GLY A 331 -7.54 6.00 -30.33
C GLY A 331 -8.53 6.46 -31.40
N SER A 332 -9.52 5.63 -31.76
CA SER A 332 -10.78 6.15 -32.30
C SER A 332 -11.93 5.20 -31.97
N PRO A 333 -13.12 5.72 -31.60
CA PRO A 333 -14.32 4.91 -31.66
C PRO A 333 -14.59 4.57 -33.13
N VAL A 334 -14.92 3.31 -33.41
CA VAL A 334 -15.53 2.97 -34.71
C VAL A 334 -16.88 3.66 -34.77
N LEU A 335 -16.94 4.82 -35.42
CA LEU A 335 -18.16 5.44 -35.93
C LEU A 335 -17.91 5.93 -37.35
N ASN A 336 -18.90 5.69 -38.20
CA ASN A 336 -18.92 5.98 -39.63
C ASN A 336 -18.47 7.41 -39.99
N GLN A 337 -17.80 7.49 -41.14
CA GLN A 337 -17.53 8.64 -42.02
C GLN A 337 -18.15 10.00 -41.64
N GLU A 338 -17.31 11.03 -41.44
CA GLU A 338 -17.22 12.27 -42.26
C GLU A 338 -16.35 13.35 -41.58
N GLY A 339 -15.34 13.85 -42.33
CA GLY A 339 -14.82 15.23 -42.36
C GLY A 339 -14.31 15.96 -41.09
N GLY A 340 -13.05 16.41 -41.11
CA GLY A 340 -12.62 17.63 -40.39
C GLY A 340 -11.16 17.65 -39.92
N THR A 341 -10.43 18.72 -40.25
CA THR A 341 -8.98 18.93 -40.02
C THR A 341 -8.71 20.07 -39.01
N VAL A 342 -7.51 20.06 -38.36
CA VAL A 342 -6.74 21.15 -37.65
C VAL A 342 -7.21 21.53 -36.21
N PHE A 343 -6.42 21.61 -35.11
CA PHE A 343 -5.24 22.47 -34.81
C PHE A 343 -4.32 22.00 -33.65
N THR A 344 -3.18 22.69 -33.58
CA THR A 344 -1.86 22.48 -32.94
C THR A 344 -1.69 22.94 -31.48
N ASN A 345 -0.66 22.39 -30.80
CA ASN A 345 0.19 22.96 -29.72
C ASN A 345 -0.45 23.85 -28.63
N SER A 346 -0.48 23.36 -27.38
CA SER A 346 -0.47 24.21 -26.19
C SER A 346 0.22 23.49 -25.03
N GLY A 347 1.13 24.17 -24.33
CA GLY A 347 1.78 23.64 -23.13
C GLY A 347 0.74 23.20 -22.09
N GLU A 348 0.81 21.95 -21.67
CA GLU A 348 -0.07 21.42 -20.62
C GLU A 348 0.39 21.95 -19.26
N THR A 349 -0.33 22.94 -18.73
CA THR A 349 -0.38 23.23 -17.29
C THR A 349 -0.90 21.98 -16.57
N PRO A 350 -0.28 21.51 -15.47
CA PRO A 350 -0.74 20.33 -14.74
C PRO A 350 -2.22 20.48 -14.35
N ALA A 351 -3.07 19.53 -14.76
CA ALA A 351 -4.40 19.41 -14.21
C ALA A 351 -4.25 18.89 -12.77
N GLY A 352 -4.37 19.78 -11.78
CA GLY A 352 -4.39 19.38 -10.38
C GLY A 352 -5.64 18.55 -10.07
N ILE A 353 -5.52 17.52 -9.25
CA ILE A 353 -6.69 16.84 -8.63
C ILE A 353 -6.92 17.45 -7.26
N GLY A 354 -8.15 17.92 -7.01
CA GLY A 354 -8.59 18.34 -5.68
C GLY A 354 -8.90 17.14 -4.79
N LEU A 355 -8.28 17.09 -3.61
CA LEU A 355 -8.66 16.18 -2.53
C LEU A 355 -9.37 16.97 -1.43
N ASN A 356 -10.62 16.64 -1.15
CA ASN A 356 -11.43 17.28 -0.13
C ASN A 356 -11.58 16.38 1.09
N PHE A 357 -10.83 16.67 2.16
CA PHE A 357 -10.83 15.89 3.39
C PHE A 357 -11.84 16.42 4.40
N GLN A 358 -12.56 15.52 5.07
CA GLN A 358 -13.41 15.84 6.21
C GLN A 358 -12.62 15.67 7.51
N THR A 359 -12.38 16.79 8.21
CA THR A 359 -11.63 16.84 9.46
C THR A 359 -12.45 17.55 10.56
N ASP A 360 -12.04 17.38 11.82
CA ASP A 360 -12.64 18.10 12.96
C ASP A 360 -12.33 19.60 12.97
N HIS A 361 -11.50 20.08 12.05
CA HIS A 361 -11.19 21.50 11.88
C HIS A 361 -11.95 22.09 10.69
N GLY A 362 -12.87 21.33 10.11
CA GLY A 362 -13.60 21.65 8.89
C GLY A 362 -13.07 20.89 7.65
N PRO A 363 -13.69 21.12 6.49
CA PRO A 363 -13.20 20.58 5.24
C PRO A 363 -11.85 21.19 4.88
N VAL A 364 -10.90 20.36 4.43
CA VAL A 364 -9.60 20.82 3.94
C VAL A 364 -9.39 20.34 2.51
N GLU A 365 -9.18 21.29 1.61
CA GLU A 365 -8.84 21.02 0.22
C GLU A 365 -7.32 20.89 0.08
N LYS A 366 -6.88 19.86 -0.65
CA LYS A 366 -5.48 19.62 -0.97
C LYS A 366 -5.34 19.32 -2.47
N PRO A 367 -4.82 20.27 -3.25
CA PRO A 367 -4.54 20.02 -4.65
C PRO A 367 -3.29 19.14 -4.78
N ILE A 368 -3.34 18.14 -5.66
CA ILE A 368 -2.17 17.35 -6.06
C ILE A 368 -1.88 17.63 -7.52
N PRO A 369 -0.71 18.21 -7.87
CA PRO A 369 -0.35 18.45 -9.25
C PRO A 369 -0.07 17.10 -9.92
N LEU A 370 -0.83 16.79 -10.97
CA LEU A 370 -0.65 15.58 -11.75
C LEU A 370 -0.51 15.95 -13.23
N LEU A 371 0.44 15.31 -13.89
CA LEU A 371 0.61 15.43 -15.33
C LEU A 371 -0.34 14.46 -16.07
N ARG A 372 -0.65 13.30 -15.47
CA ARG A 372 -1.51 12.25 -16.05
C ARG A 372 -2.25 11.48 -14.96
N MET A 373 -3.44 10.95 -15.29
CA MET A 373 -4.29 10.16 -14.38
C MET A 373 -4.11 8.64 -14.57
N ASN A 374 -2.86 8.16 -14.49
CA ASN A 374 -2.48 6.74 -14.60
C ASN A 374 -2.32 6.06 -13.23
N THR A 375 -1.91 4.78 -13.19
CA THR A 375 -1.75 4.03 -11.94
C THR A 375 -0.64 4.57 -11.04
N GLU A 376 0.46 5.07 -11.61
CA GLU A 376 1.53 5.71 -10.83
C GLU A 376 1.01 6.97 -10.11
N ALA A 377 0.20 7.79 -10.80
CA ALA A 377 -0.49 8.91 -10.19
C ALA A 377 -1.50 8.46 -9.12
N ALA A 378 -2.24 7.37 -9.37
CA ALA A 378 -3.18 6.83 -8.40
C ALA A 378 -2.47 6.35 -7.11
N ASP A 379 -1.30 5.70 -7.22
CA ASP A 379 -0.48 5.30 -6.07
C ASP A 379 0.04 6.53 -5.30
N LYS A 380 0.49 7.58 -5.99
CA LYS A 380 0.88 8.85 -5.35
C LYS A 380 -0.29 9.50 -4.60
N VAL A 381 -1.47 9.54 -5.21
CA VAL A 381 -2.69 10.05 -4.56
C VAL A 381 -3.06 9.18 -3.36
N ALA A 382 -2.96 7.86 -3.45
CA ALA A 382 -3.23 6.95 -2.33
C ALA A 382 -2.29 7.21 -1.13
N VAL A 383 -0.99 7.42 -1.37
CA VAL A 383 -0.01 7.79 -0.34
C VAL A 383 -0.37 9.16 0.27
N ALA A 384 -0.69 10.15 -0.57
CA ALA A 384 -1.07 11.48 -0.11
C ALA A 384 -2.36 11.46 0.74
N ILE A 385 -3.34 10.62 0.38
CA ILE A 385 -4.57 10.37 1.15
C ILE A 385 -4.22 9.77 2.51
N ALA A 386 -3.43 8.70 2.53
CA ALA A 386 -3.03 8.04 3.77
C ALA A 386 -2.29 8.98 4.73
N ASN A 387 -1.26 9.67 4.24
CA ASN A 387 -0.47 10.61 5.02
C ASN A 387 -1.34 11.75 5.57
N PHE A 388 -2.14 12.37 4.72
CA PHE A 388 -3.01 13.47 5.14
C PHE A 388 -4.07 13.00 6.14
N ALA A 389 -4.71 11.86 5.89
CA ALA A 389 -5.73 11.34 6.78
C ALA A 389 -5.16 11.00 8.17
N VAL A 390 -3.95 10.44 8.25
CA VAL A 390 -3.23 10.21 9.51
C VAL A 390 -2.83 11.53 10.19
N VAL A 391 -2.36 12.52 9.43
CA VAL A 391 -2.00 13.83 10.00
C VAL A 391 -3.22 14.56 10.55
N HIS A 392 -4.37 14.51 9.90
CA HIS A 392 -5.55 15.28 10.33
C HIS A 392 -6.58 14.47 11.11
N GLY A 393 -6.37 13.16 11.26
CA GLY A 393 -7.42 12.25 11.72
C GLY A 393 -8.67 12.36 10.84
N ALA A 394 -8.51 12.46 9.51
CA ALA A 394 -9.64 12.66 8.61
C ALA A 394 -10.59 11.45 8.65
N SER A 395 -11.89 11.72 8.58
CA SER A 395 -12.93 10.67 8.56
C SER A 395 -13.36 10.27 7.15
N ALA A 396 -13.10 11.13 6.17
CA ALA A 396 -13.35 10.85 4.77
C ALA A 396 -12.48 11.73 3.86
N VAL A 397 -12.33 11.32 2.61
CA VAL A 397 -11.80 12.13 1.53
C VAL A 397 -12.68 11.97 0.28
N SER A 398 -12.91 13.07 -0.41
CA SER A 398 -13.52 13.07 -1.74
C SER A 398 -12.50 13.51 -2.78
N ILE A 399 -12.43 12.80 -3.89
CA ILE A 399 -11.48 13.06 -4.98
C ILE A 399 -12.23 13.70 -6.14
N GLU A 400 -11.75 14.87 -6.59
CA GLU A 400 -12.25 15.57 -7.77
C GLU A 400 -11.64 14.98 -9.04
N ALA A 401 -12.07 13.77 -9.38
CA ALA A 401 -11.64 13.04 -10.57
C ALA A 401 -12.75 12.12 -11.07
N GLU A 402 -12.59 11.61 -12.29
CA GLU A 402 -13.47 10.58 -12.85
C GLU A 402 -13.49 9.33 -11.96
N GLU A 403 -14.66 8.71 -11.80
CA GLU A 403 -14.88 7.52 -10.94
C GLU A 403 -13.85 6.42 -11.19
N SER A 404 -13.48 6.20 -12.47
CA SER A 404 -12.49 5.19 -12.84
C SER A 404 -11.10 5.45 -12.23
N PHE A 405 -10.70 6.72 -12.09
CA PHE A 405 -9.44 7.10 -11.44
C PHE A 405 -9.55 6.99 -9.91
N VAL A 406 -10.66 7.45 -9.33
CA VAL A 406 -10.92 7.33 -7.88
C VAL A 406 -10.85 5.87 -7.44
N GLN A 407 -11.45 4.98 -8.22
CA GLN A 407 -11.39 3.56 -7.90
C GLN A 407 -9.99 2.95 -8.11
N ARG A 408 -9.19 3.43 -9.07
CA ARG A 408 -7.76 3.08 -9.15
C ARG A 408 -7.02 3.52 -7.88
N VAL A 409 -7.29 4.72 -7.38
CA VAL A 409 -6.73 5.23 -6.12
C VAL A 409 -7.12 4.33 -4.95
N ILE A 410 -8.40 3.91 -4.87
CA ILE A 410 -8.87 2.97 -3.84
C ILE A 410 -8.10 1.65 -3.94
N SER A 411 -7.96 1.08 -5.14
CA SER A 411 -7.21 -0.16 -5.34
C SER A 411 -5.73 -0.02 -4.91
N CYS A 412 -5.06 1.06 -5.29
CA CYS A 412 -3.70 1.37 -4.85
C CYS A 412 -3.61 1.53 -3.33
N PHE A 413 -4.58 2.23 -2.72
CA PHE A 413 -4.67 2.42 -1.28
C PHE A 413 -4.79 1.07 -0.55
N GLU A 414 -5.72 0.21 -0.98
CA GLU A 414 -5.89 -1.11 -0.39
C GLU A 414 -4.64 -1.97 -0.56
N HIS A 415 -4.06 -2.02 -1.76
CA HIS A 415 -2.85 -2.80 -2.03
C HIS A 415 -1.67 -2.35 -1.15
N ARG A 416 -1.55 -1.05 -0.89
CA ARG A 416 -0.44 -0.48 -0.12
C ARG A 416 -0.64 -0.58 1.40
N PHE A 417 -1.88 -0.41 1.86
CA PHE A 417 -2.19 -0.24 3.29
C PHE A 417 -2.88 -1.45 3.94
N ARG A 418 -3.25 -2.48 3.15
CA ARG A 418 -3.70 -3.80 3.64
C ARG A 418 -2.68 -4.89 3.32
N ALA A 419 -1.71 -5.06 4.21
CA ALA A 419 -0.66 -6.05 3.97
C ALA A 419 -1.09 -7.51 4.22
N VAL A 420 -2.22 -7.72 4.90
CA VAL A 420 -2.82 -9.03 5.18
C VAL A 420 -4.23 -9.03 4.60
N ARG A 421 -4.80 -10.18 4.25
CA ARG A 421 -6.17 -10.24 3.71
C ARG A 421 -7.20 -9.97 4.80
N ARG A 422 -8.34 -9.36 4.45
CA ARG A 422 -9.45 -9.10 5.40
C ARG A 422 -10.02 -10.40 5.97
N SER A 423 -9.93 -11.51 5.23
CA SER A 423 -10.31 -12.83 5.75
C SER A 423 -9.44 -13.28 6.93
N ASP A 424 -8.18 -12.87 6.94
CA ASP A 424 -7.18 -13.31 7.92
C ASP A 424 -7.07 -12.32 9.09
N ASP A 425 -7.48 -11.06 8.89
CA ASP A 425 -7.77 -10.08 9.93
C ASP A 425 -9.10 -9.35 9.66
N PRO A 426 -10.25 -9.95 10.07
CA PRO A 426 -11.57 -9.37 9.81
C PRO A 426 -11.76 -7.98 10.44
N SER A 427 -11.06 -7.73 11.55
CA SER A 427 -11.10 -6.47 12.27
C SER A 427 -10.27 -5.37 11.61
N GLY A 428 -9.23 -5.74 10.87
CA GLY A 428 -8.16 -4.85 10.39
C GLY A 428 -7.29 -4.24 11.51
N ILE A 429 -7.62 -4.52 12.78
CA ILE A 429 -6.96 -3.96 13.96
C ILE A 429 -5.64 -4.66 14.23
N GLN A 430 -5.53 -5.97 13.96
CA GLN A 430 -4.27 -6.71 14.11
C GLN A 430 -3.21 -6.20 13.13
N GLY A 431 -3.60 -5.99 11.88
CA GLY A 431 -2.80 -5.35 10.85
C GLY A 431 -2.74 -3.84 11.01
N MET A 432 -3.44 -3.24 11.98
CA MET A 432 -3.51 -1.79 12.18
C MET A 432 -3.59 -0.99 10.87
N TRP A 433 -4.45 -1.44 9.95
CA TRP A 433 -4.59 -0.83 8.63
C TRP A 433 -5.01 0.62 8.77
N ILE A 434 -4.65 1.48 7.82
CA ILE A 434 -4.83 2.92 7.98
C ILE A 434 -6.31 3.26 8.19
N GLU A 435 -7.22 2.65 7.44
CA GLU A 435 -8.66 2.87 7.57
C GLU A 435 -9.24 2.37 8.90
N ASP A 436 -8.74 1.27 9.46
CA ASP A 436 -9.22 0.72 10.74
C ASP A 436 -8.59 1.44 11.94
N TYR A 437 -7.34 1.92 11.78
CA TYR A 437 -6.74 2.89 12.69
C TYR A 437 -7.55 4.19 12.70
N LEU A 438 -7.88 4.75 11.53
CA LEU A 438 -8.71 5.96 11.41
C LEU A 438 -10.13 5.73 11.93
N LYS A 439 -10.70 4.54 11.76
CA LYS A 439 -11.93 4.14 12.45
C LYS A 439 -11.75 4.19 13.95
N GLY A 440 -10.64 3.68 14.46
CA GLY A 440 -10.29 3.75 15.87
C GLY A 440 -10.06 5.18 16.38
N VAL A 441 -9.62 6.10 15.53
CA VAL A 441 -9.50 7.53 15.87
C VAL A 441 -10.88 8.21 15.86
N ASN A 442 -11.70 7.94 14.85
CA ASN A 442 -12.92 8.70 14.56
C ASN A 442 -14.22 8.07 15.10
N ASP A 443 -14.15 6.85 15.63
CA ASP A 443 -15.29 5.96 15.89
C ASP A 443 -16.22 5.82 14.65
N ARG A 444 -15.68 6.03 13.45
CA ARG A 444 -16.39 5.99 12.16
C ARG A 444 -15.46 5.48 11.06
N GLN A 445 -15.98 4.63 10.17
CA GLN A 445 -15.20 4.09 9.06
C GLN A 445 -14.66 5.20 8.16
N PHE A 446 -13.36 5.15 7.85
CA PHE A 446 -12.75 6.03 6.86
C PHE A 446 -13.28 5.70 5.45
N THR A 447 -13.64 6.71 4.67
CA THR A 447 -14.16 6.51 3.31
C THR A 447 -13.43 7.37 2.27
N ILE A 448 -13.13 6.77 1.12
CA ILE A 448 -12.62 7.43 -0.08
C ILE A 448 -13.77 7.44 -1.09
N ARG A 449 -14.14 8.61 -1.62
CA ARG A 449 -15.31 8.77 -2.49
C ARG A 449 -14.99 9.67 -3.69
N THR A 450 -15.81 9.57 -4.72
CA THR A 450 -15.84 10.54 -5.83
C THR A 450 -16.76 11.69 -5.45
N CYS A 451 -16.37 12.95 -5.68
CA CYS A 451 -17.30 14.09 -5.59
C CYS A 451 -17.01 15.16 -6.64
N THR A 452 -18.08 15.72 -7.19
CA THR A 452 -18.16 17.08 -7.74
C THR A 452 -18.92 17.94 -6.72
N GLY A 453 -18.25 18.44 -5.68
CA GLY A 453 -18.84 19.30 -4.65
C GLY A 453 -18.43 18.96 -3.21
N ILE A 454 -18.34 20.00 -2.36
CA ILE A 454 -17.93 19.91 -0.96
C ILE A 454 -19.01 19.15 -0.18
N ALA A 455 -18.67 17.99 0.39
CA ALA A 455 -19.56 17.25 1.26
C ALA A 455 -19.98 18.08 2.49
N ASP A 456 -21.24 17.95 2.92
CA ASP A 456 -21.82 18.69 4.05
C ASP A 456 -20.87 18.74 5.25
N GLY A 457 -20.59 19.96 5.70
CA GLY A 457 -19.60 20.23 6.73
C GLY A 457 -19.91 19.48 8.03
N VAL A 458 -18.99 18.60 8.43
CA VAL A 458 -18.95 18.13 9.82
C VAL A 458 -18.64 19.35 10.68
N LYS A 459 -19.46 19.60 11.72
CA LYS A 459 -19.18 20.67 12.68
C LYS A 459 -17.79 20.43 13.27
N PRO A 460 -16.94 21.46 13.38
CA PRO A 460 -15.64 21.30 13.99
C PRO A 460 -15.76 20.69 15.39
N ILE A 461 -15.02 19.61 15.65
CA ILE A 461 -14.90 18.97 16.97
C ILE A 461 -13.50 19.27 17.51
N GLY A 462 -13.02 20.50 17.33
CA GLY A 462 -11.83 20.97 18.03
C GLY A 462 -12.08 20.94 19.53
N ARG A 463 -11.16 20.34 20.30
CA ARG A 463 -11.25 20.37 21.77
C ARG A 463 -10.92 21.78 22.26
N GLU A 464 -11.92 22.49 22.74
CA GLU A 464 -11.75 23.78 23.39
C GLU A 464 -11.49 23.55 24.88
N LEU A 465 -10.38 24.07 25.40
CA LEU A 465 -10.07 24.00 26.82
C LEU A 465 -10.59 25.26 27.51
N ASN A 466 -11.52 25.06 28.46
CA ASN A 466 -12.09 26.12 29.25
C ASN A 466 -11.31 26.29 30.55
N LYS A 467 -10.89 27.52 30.85
CA LYS A 467 -10.16 27.80 32.10
C LYS A 467 -11.07 27.56 33.30
N ARG A 468 -10.57 26.86 34.31
CA ARG A 468 -11.28 26.67 35.58
C ARG A 468 -11.43 28.02 36.30
N PRO A 469 -12.58 28.27 36.98
CA PRO A 469 -12.73 29.45 37.83
C PRO A 469 -11.70 29.50 38.95
N THR A 470 -11.43 28.34 39.57
CA THR A 470 -10.42 28.14 40.60
C THR A 470 -9.55 26.94 40.21
N PRO A 471 -8.21 27.05 40.30
CA PRO A 471 -7.33 25.91 40.12
C PRO A 471 -7.68 24.75 41.06
N ALA A 472 -7.50 23.52 40.60
CA ALA A 472 -7.65 22.34 41.44
C ALA A 472 -6.62 22.37 42.58
N ALA A 473 -7.07 22.10 43.82
CA ALA A 473 -6.18 22.05 44.98
C ALA A 473 -5.12 20.96 44.81
N TYR A 474 -5.52 19.78 44.34
CA TYR A 474 -4.60 18.71 43.93
C TYR A 474 -5.01 18.14 42.57
N ALA A 475 -4.08 18.16 41.62
CA ALA A 475 -4.23 17.58 40.29
C ALA A 475 -3.22 16.45 40.06
N LEU A 476 -3.71 15.30 39.62
CA LEU A 476 -2.89 14.15 39.24
C LEU A 476 -2.57 14.20 37.75
N GLY A 477 -1.30 14.13 37.37
CA GLY A 477 -0.86 13.88 36.01
C GLY A 477 -0.25 12.51 35.86
N ILE A 478 -0.63 11.79 34.83
CA ILE A 478 -0.17 10.42 34.54
C ILE A 478 0.44 10.39 33.14
N ASP A 479 1.66 9.87 33.01
CA ASP A 479 2.30 9.60 31.73
C ASP A 479 2.54 8.11 31.57
N ILE A 480 1.86 7.50 30.60
CA ILE A 480 1.93 6.06 30.37
C ILE A 480 2.89 5.83 29.20
N GLY A 481 4.15 5.52 29.48
CA GLY A 481 5.12 5.16 28.46
C GLY A 481 5.10 3.66 28.13
N ALA A 482 5.84 3.26 27.08
CA ALA A 482 6.00 1.85 26.73
C ALA A 482 6.71 1.01 27.81
N GLY A 483 7.58 1.64 28.60
CA GLY A 483 8.38 0.97 29.65
C GLY A 483 8.14 1.48 31.07
N ASN A 484 7.72 2.75 31.24
CA ASN A 484 7.51 3.35 32.56
C ASN A 484 6.19 4.13 32.62
N ILE A 485 5.58 4.16 33.80
CA ILE A 485 4.47 5.03 34.17
C ILE A 485 5.04 6.09 35.11
N LYS A 486 4.75 7.37 34.85
CA LYS A 486 5.11 8.46 35.76
C LYS A 486 3.84 9.11 36.29
N CYS A 487 3.75 9.29 37.61
CA CYS A 487 2.68 10.04 38.26
C CYS A 487 3.24 11.28 38.93
N ILE A 488 2.56 12.41 38.76
CA ILE A 488 2.91 13.69 39.38
C ILE A 488 1.66 14.27 40.04
N ILE A 489 1.81 14.83 41.23
CA ILE A 489 0.74 15.60 41.87
C ILE A 489 1.18 17.05 41.93
N VAL A 490 0.35 17.93 41.37
CA VAL A 490 0.50 19.37 41.44
C VAL A 490 -0.52 19.95 42.40
N LYS A 491 -0.06 20.81 43.29
CA LYS A 491 -0.87 21.60 44.20
C LYS A 491 -1.11 23.00 43.65
N ASP A 492 -2.36 23.46 43.69
CA ASP A 492 -2.81 24.81 43.29
C ASP A 492 -2.32 25.24 41.89
N ALA A 493 -2.24 24.28 40.95
CA ALA A 493 -1.69 24.45 39.59
C ALA A 493 -0.26 25.02 39.50
N GLN A 494 0.52 25.00 40.59
CA GLN A 494 1.84 25.65 40.62
C GLN A 494 2.95 24.75 41.18
N THR A 495 2.67 24.02 42.26
CA THR A 495 3.72 23.33 43.02
C THR A 495 3.66 21.83 42.81
N ILE A 496 4.73 21.23 42.28
CA ILE A 496 4.86 19.76 42.27
C ILE A 496 5.12 19.28 43.71
N VAL A 497 4.19 18.50 44.26
CA VAL A 497 4.27 17.96 45.64
C VAL A 497 4.60 16.46 45.68
N ALA A 498 4.51 15.76 44.54
CA ALA A 498 4.94 14.37 44.42
C ALA A 498 5.40 14.04 42.99
N THR A 499 6.34 13.11 42.86
CA THR A 499 6.78 12.55 41.58
C THR A 499 7.18 11.10 41.80
N THR A 500 6.46 10.18 41.16
CA THR A 500 6.68 8.74 41.29
C THR A 500 6.77 8.06 39.94
N HIS A 501 7.35 6.87 39.96
CA HIS A 501 7.54 6.05 38.78
C HIS A 501 7.18 4.60 39.08
N ALA A 502 6.56 3.93 38.13
CA ALA A 502 6.37 2.48 38.10
C ALA A 502 6.77 1.95 36.73
N LYS A 503 6.94 0.63 36.61
CA LYS A 503 7.18 0.01 35.31
C LYS A 503 5.84 -0.27 34.62
N THR A 504 5.74 0.00 33.32
CA THR A 504 4.56 -0.39 32.53
C THR A 504 4.47 -1.91 32.40
N ARG A 505 5.62 -2.59 32.42
CA ARG A 505 5.78 -4.05 32.30
C ARG A 505 6.61 -4.57 33.46
N VAL A 506 6.18 -5.66 34.07
CA VAL A 506 6.92 -6.33 35.13
C VAL A 506 7.77 -7.45 34.52
N ALA A 507 9.05 -7.52 34.88
CA ALA A 507 9.95 -8.53 34.35
C ALA A 507 9.50 -9.93 34.79
N GLY A 508 9.39 -10.86 33.83
CA GLY A 508 8.93 -12.23 34.09
C GLY A 508 7.41 -12.40 34.10
N GLU A 509 6.62 -11.33 33.95
CA GLU A 509 5.17 -11.39 33.91
C GLU A 509 4.61 -11.09 32.49
N PRO A 510 3.54 -11.78 32.05
CA PRO A 510 2.79 -11.42 30.86
C PRO A 510 2.28 -9.98 30.91
N TYR A 511 2.47 -9.22 29.83
CA TYR A 511 1.90 -7.88 29.75
C TYR A 511 0.40 -7.97 29.48
N THR A 512 -0.42 -7.58 30.46
CA THR A 512 -1.89 -7.63 30.40
C THR A 512 -2.50 -6.34 30.93
N SER A 513 -3.80 -6.14 30.71
CA SER A 513 -4.54 -5.01 31.27
C SER A 513 -4.49 -4.97 32.81
N ALA A 514 -4.56 -6.13 33.47
CA ALA A 514 -4.49 -6.24 34.93
C ALA A 514 -3.13 -5.79 35.49
N VAL A 515 -2.03 -6.18 34.83
CA VAL A 515 -0.68 -5.72 35.20
C VAL A 515 -0.57 -4.20 35.06
N LEU A 516 -1.08 -3.64 33.95
CA LEU A 516 -1.08 -2.18 33.78
C LEU A 516 -1.90 -1.47 34.88
N GLN A 517 -3.08 -1.99 35.22
CA GLN A 517 -3.92 -1.46 36.30
C GLN A 517 -3.18 -1.47 37.65
N GLN A 518 -2.55 -2.59 37.99
CA GLN A 518 -1.78 -2.71 39.23
C GLN A 518 -0.66 -1.66 39.29
N GLN A 519 0.09 -1.49 38.21
CA GLN A 519 1.20 -0.54 38.16
C GLN A 519 0.73 0.92 38.21
N LEU A 520 -0.42 1.25 37.58
CA LEU A 520 -1.08 2.55 37.72
C LEU A 520 -1.50 2.84 39.16
N CYS A 521 -2.11 1.86 39.83
CA CYS A 521 -2.51 1.97 41.24
C CYS A 521 -1.31 2.12 42.18
N LEU A 522 -0.20 1.43 41.90
CA LEU A 522 1.03 1.55 42.67
C LEU A 522 1.62 2.96 42.53
N ALA A 523 1.85 3.42 41.29
CA ALA A 523 2.41 4.75 41.04
C ALA A 523 1.57 5.87 41.66
N THR A 524 0.24 5.79 41.51
CA THR A 524 -0.69 6.80 42.03
C THR A 524 -0.76 6.81 43.56
N ARG A 525 -0.81 5.63 44.21
CA ARG A 525 -0.81 5.55 45.67
C ARG A 525 0.49 6.10 46.25
N SER A 526 1.63 5.72 45.70
CA SER A 526 2.92 6.27 46.13
C SER A 526 2.99 7.79 45.94
N ALA A 527 2.39 8.33 44.88
CA ALA A 527 2.33 9.79 44.69
C ALA A 527 1.45 10.46 45.74
N CYS A 528 0.30 9.88 46.08
CA CYS A 528 -0.58 10.39 47.13
C CYS A 528 0.09 10.34 48.51
N GLU A 529 0.76 9.25 48.83
CA GLU A 529 1.55 9.07 50.06
C GLU A 529 2.66 10.14 50.16
N GLN A 530 3.42 10.34 49.08
CA GLN A 530 4.47 11.36 49.04
C GLN A 530 3.91 12.78 49.18
N ALA A 531 2.72 13.06 48.63
CA ALA A 531 2.03 14.34 48.76
C ALA A 531 1.31 14.53 50.10
N GLY A 532 1.21 13.48 50.94
CA GLY A 532 0.49 13.52 52.21
C GLY A 532 -1.02 13.62 52.08
N ILE A 533 -1.60 13.07 50.99
CA ILE A 533 -3.04 13.11 50.72
C ILE A 533 -3.60 11.71 50.44
N SER A 534 -4.92 11.56 50.47
CA SER A 534 -5.60 10.38 49.93
C SER A 534 -6.01 10.59 48.47
N THR A 535 -6.31 9.52 47.73
CA THR A 535 -6.81 9.62 46.35
C THR A 535 -8.12 10.41 46.25
N ALA A 536 -8.92 10.46 47.31
CA ALA A 536 -10.16 11.25 47.38
C ALA A 536 -9.92 12.77 47.39
N CYS A 537 -8.69 13.22 47.68
CA CYS A 537 -8.31 14.64 47.64
C CYS A 537 -7.95 15.11 46.22
N ILE A 538 -7.87 14.21 45.24
CA ILE A 538 -7.61 14.58 43.84
C ILE A 538 -8.87 15.20 43.27
N GLU A 539 -8.76 16.45 42.78
CA GLU A 539 -9.88 17.22 42.21
C GLU A 539 -9.81 17.31 40.67
N ALA A 540 -8.68 16.89 40.10
CA ALA A 540 -8.46 16.85 38.66
C ALA A 540 -7.46 15.76 38.29
N ALA A 541 -7.64 15.15 37.12
CA ALA A 541 -6.67 14.20 36.57
C ALA A 541 -6.45 14.42 35.08
N GLY A 542 -5.19 14.34 34.66
CA GLY A 542 -4.74 14.40 33.28
C GLY A 542 -3.90 13.18 32.91
N VAL A 543 -4.01 12.71 31.67
CA VAL A 543 -3.31 11.54 31.14
C VAL A 543 -2.63 11.89 29.82
N SER A 544 -1.33 11.59 29.76
CA SER A 544 -0.50 11.55 28.56
C SER A 544 -0.44 10.11 28.05
N TRP A 545 -0.93 9.88 26.84
CA TRP A 545 -1.06 8.56 26.24
C TRP A 545 -0.18 8.39 24.99
N PRO A 546 0.52 7.25 24.83
CA PRO A 546 1.41 6.99 23.71
C PRO A 546 0.59 6.48 22.52
N GLY A 547 0.16 7.44 21.70
CA GLY A 547 -0.61 7.25 20.47
C GLY A 547 -1.84 8.14 20.40
N ALA A 548 -2.57 8.06 19.29
CA ALA A 548 -3.72 8.93 19.04
C ALA A 548 -4.80 8.81 20.12
N VAL A 549 -5.32 9.96 20.56
CA VAL A 549 -6.47 10.05 21.46
C VAL A 549 -7.50 11.01 20.87
N ARG A 550 -8.77 10.59 20.77
CA ARG A 550 -9.89 11.44 20.37
C ARG A 550 -11.05 11.25 21.33
N ASN A 551 -11.65 12.35 21.78
CA ASN A 551 -12.71 12.37 22.81
C ASN A 551 -12.49 11.42 24.02
N GLY A 552 -11.30 11.43 24.62
CA GLY A 552 -10.95 10.55 25.74
C GLY A 552 -10.68 9.08 25.36
N ARG A 553 -10.82 8.72 24.08
CA ARG A 553 -10.64 7.36 23.57
C ARG A 553 -9.32 7.21 22.80
N ALA A 554 -8.59 6.14 23.06
CA ALA A 554 -7.37 5.80 22.33
C ALA A 554 -7.67 5.06 21.03
N ALA A 555 -6.93 5.38 19.96
CA ALA A 555 -6.88 4.53 18.78
C ALA A 555 -6.04 3.26 19.04
N PRO A 556 -6.13 2.23 18.18
CA PRO A 556 -5.21 1.09 18.25
C PRO A 556 -3.74 1.53 18.27
N SER A 557 -3.05 1.19 19.36
CA SER A 557 -1.63 1.49 19.56
C SER A 557 -0.88 0.26 20.05
N LYS A 558 0.46 0.27 19.95
CA LYS A 558 1.29 -0.82 20.46
C LYS A 558 1.07 -1.08 21.96
N THR A 559 0.76 -0.04 22.73
CA THR A 559 0.47 -0.16 24.17
C THR A 559 -0.76 -1.03 24.43
N LEU A 560 -1.83 -0.89 23.64
CA LEU A 560 -3.01 -1.76 23.74
C LEU A 560 -2.76 -3.13 23.09
N MET A 561 -2.25 -3.13 21.86
CA MET A 561 -2.15 -4.34 21.04
C MET A 561 -1.10 -5.34 21.53
N ASN A 562 -0.18 -4.91 22.40
CA ASN A 562 0.79 -5.83 23.01
C ASN A 562 0.24 -6.53 24.27
N MET A 563 -0.93 -6.15 24.77
CA MET A 563 -1.51 -6.81 25.94
C MET A 563 -2.05 -8.19 25.54
N GLU A 564 -1.60 -9.25 26.21
CA GLU A 564 -1.98 -10.63 25.87
C GLU A 564 -3.49 -10.90 26.02
N ASP A 565 -4.19 -10.15 26.86
CA ASP A 565 -5.65 -10.23 27.04
C ASP A 565 -6.44 -9.35 26.05
N VAL A 566 -5.75 -8.53 25.25
CA VAL A 566 -6.30 -7.76 24.11
C VAL A 566 -6.03 -8.50 22.79
N LEU A 567 -4.79 -8.93 22.56
CA LEU A 567 -4.38 -9.67 21.38
C LEU A 567 -3.43 -10.81 21.78
N LYS A 568 -3.87 -12.05 21.61
CA LYS A 568 -3.06 -13.25 21.83
C LYS A 568 -2.86 -14.01 20.52
N GLY A 569 -1.66 -13.90 19.94
CA GLY A 569 -1.41 -14.44 18.60
C GLY A 569 -2.31 -13.73 17.57
N THR A 570 -3.25 -14.47 16.99
CA THR A 570 -4.26 -13.95 16.04
C THR A 570 -5.64 -13.71 16.67
N THR A 571 -5.82 -14.01 17.95
CA THR A 571 -7.11 -13.86 18.64
C THR A 571 -7.26 -12.46 19.23
N PHE A 572 -8.18 -11.66 18.67
CA PHE A 572 -8.48 -10.29 19.12
C PHE A 572 -9.69 -10.25 20.07
N ASN A 573 -9.51 -9.66 21.25
CA ASN A 573 -10.55 -9.46 22.25
C ASN A 573 -11.14 -8.05 22.14
N ALA A 574 -12.17 -7.90 21.31
CA ALA A 574 -12.81 -6.61 21.06
C ALA A 574 -13.39 -5.96 22.33
N MET A 575 -13.97 -6.75 23.25
CA MET A 575 -14.54 -6.21 24.49
C MET A 575 -13.46 -5.61 25.39
N ARG A 576 -12.33 -6.32 25.56
CA ARG A 576 -11.20 -5.83 26.36
C ARG A 576 -10.57 -4.59 25.71
N PHE A 577 -10.43 -4.60 24.39
CA PHE A 577 -9.96 -3.43 23.64
C PHE A 577 -10.85 -2.21 23.86
N GLU A 578 -12.18 -2.36 23.67
CA GLU A 578 -13.16 -1.28 23.86
C GLU A 578 -13.22 -0.77 25.30
N GLU A 579 -13.04 -1.65 26.29
CA GLU A 579 -12.99 -1.26 27.69
C GLU A 579 -11.80 -0.37 28.02
N ILE A 580 -10.59 -0.74 27.58
CA ILE A 580 -9.36 -0.02 27.96
C ILE A 580 -9.20 1.25 27.14
N ARG A 581 -9.55 1.21 25.85
CA ARG A 581 -9.40 2.39 24.98
C ARG A 581 -10.26 3.56 25.44
N ASP A 582 -11.35 3.33 26.17
CA ASP A 582 -12.14 4.38 26.80
C ASP A 582 -11.43 4.90 28.06
N LEU A 583 -10.30 5.58 27.84
CA LEU A 583 -9.27 5.82 28.84
C LEU A 583 -9.80 6.61 30.04
N GLY A 584 -10.64 7.61 29.82
CA GLY A 584 -11.19 8.43 30.91
C GLY A 584 -11.95 7.58 31.94
N PRO A 585 -13.06 6.92 31.54
CA PRO A 585 -13.79 5.99 32.41
C PRO A 585 -12.93 4.84 32.95
N TRP A 586 -12.01 4.29 32.15
CA TRP A 586 -11.14 3.19 32.58
C TRP A 586 -10.15 3.62 33.68
N ILE A 587 -9.52 4.79 33.55
CA ILE A 587 -8.62 5.36 34.57
C ILE A 587 -9.38 5.68 35.85
N LYS A 588 -10.59 6.25 35.76
CA LYS A 588 -11.43 6.54 36.93
C LYS A 588 -11.69 5.30 37.78
N ARG A 589 -12.13 4.22 37.14
CA ARG A 589 -12.38 2.92 37.79
C ARG A 589 -11.09 2.33 38.36
N THR A 590 -10.02 2.35 37.57
CA THR A 590 -8.72 1.77 37.96
C THR A 590 -8.16 2.43 39.22
N LEU A 591 -8.21 3.76 39.29
CA LEU A 591 -7.59 4.53 40.39
C LEU A 591 -8.55 4.84 41.54
N ASN A 592 -9.80 4.40 41.46
CA ASN A 592 -10.87 4.72 42.41
C ASN A 592 -11.06 6.24 42.62
N ILE A 593 -11.12 6.99 41.51
CA ILE A 593 -11.33 8.45 41.47
C ILE A 593 -12.64 8.79 40.75
N GLU A 594 -13.69 7.99 40.99
CA GLU A 594 -14.96 8.08 40.26
C GLU A 594 -15.71 9.38 40.49
N SER A 595 -15.43 10.08 41.60
CA SER A 595 -15.95 11.40 41.94
C SER A 595 -15.56 12.51 40.95
N LEU A 596 -14.49 12.31 40.17
CA LEU A 596 -14.08 13.29 39.15
C LEU A 596 -15.08 13.34 38.00
N ASN A 597 -15.56 14.53 37.63
CA ASN A 597 -16.45 14.68 36.47
C ASN A 597 -15.83 14.14 35.17
N SER A 598 -14.54 14.41 34.95
CA SER A 598 -13.80 13.96 33.77
C SER A 598 -12.31 13.78 34.06
N VAL A 599 -11.66 12.90 33.29
CA VAL A 599 -10.20 12.81 33.20
C VAL A 599 -9.80 13.34 31.83
N LEU A 600 -8.88 14.30 31.79
CA LEU A 600 -8.40 14.86 30.54
C LEU A 600 -7.37 13.90 29.94
N VAL A 601 -7.58 13.44 28.71
CA VAL A 601 -6.69 12.46 28.08
C VAL A 601 -6.22 13.00 26.74
N PHE A 602 -4.91 13.06 26.54
CA PHE A 602 -4.27 13.59 25.34
C PHE A 602 -3.24 12.60 24.80
N ASN A 603 -2.93 12.74 23.51
CA ASN A 603 -1.70 12.17 23.00
C ASN A 603 -0.47 12.82 23.70
N ASP A 604 0.62 12.07 23.80
CA ASP A 604 1.88 12.46 24.44
C ASP A 604 2.57 13.67 23.81
N GLY A 605 2.38 13.92 22.51
CA GLY A 605 2.78 15.17 21.86
C GLY A 605 1.84 16.33 22.19
N GLU A 606 0.52 16.08 22.15
CA GLU A 606 -0.50 17.11 22.37
C GLU A 606 -0.40 17.74 23.76
N VAL A 607 -0.22 16.91 24.79
CA VAL A 607 -0.12 17.40 26.18
C VAL A 607 1.07 18.35 26.34
N GLU A 608 2.19 18.05 25.68
CA GLU A 608 3.43 18.79 25.80
C GLU A 608 3.32 20.13 25.06
N ILE A 609 2.79 20.13 23.84
CA ILE A 609 2.61 21.38 23.08
C ILE A 609 1.51 22.26 23.69
N LEU A 610 0.45 21.68 24.24
CA LEU A 610 -0.58 22.44 24.94
C LEU A 610 0.00 23.09 26.20
N SER A 611 0.77 22.36 27.02
CA SER A 611 1.44 22.96 28.19
C SER A 611 2.38 24.09 27.77
N ASN A 612 3.18 23.89 26.71
CA ASN A 612 4.05 24.93 26.17
C ASN A 612 3.28 26.17 25.69
N THR A 613 2.18 25.97 24.96
CA THR A 613 1.30 27.05 24.48
C THR A 613 0.72 27.84 25.65
N LEU A 614 0.28 27.14 26.71
CA LEU A 614 -0.31 27.76 27.89
C LEU A 614 0.69 28.57 28.72
N GLN A 615 1.96 28.15 28.76
CA GLN A 615 3.02 28.83 29.48
C GLN A 615 3.64 30.00 28.69
N SER A 616 3.94 29.78 27.42
CA SER A 616 4.65 30.76 26.57
C SER A 616 3.73 31.70 25.80
N GLY A 617 2.47 31.32 25.61
CA GLY A 617 1.54 32.01 24.71
C GLY A 617 1.83 31.79 23.22
N ASN A 618 2.86 31.02 22.87
CA ASN A 618 3.23 30.75 21.48
C ASN A 618 2.15 29.92 20.79
N LYS A 619 1.85 30.27 19.54
CA LYS A 619 0.86 29.59 18.69
C LYS A 619 1.48 29.20 17.35
N GLN A 620 0.77 28.40 16.56
CA GLN A 620 1.26 27.92 15.26
C GLN A 620 2.57 27.12 15.41
N VAL A 621 2.62 26.27 16.43
CA VAL A 621 3.81 25.51 16.80
C VAL A 621 3.61 24.04 16.47
N LEU A 622 4.52 23.48 15.66
CA LEU A 622 4.66 22.06 15.38
C LEU A 622 5.70 21.46 16.33
N LEU A 623 5.28 20.61 17.26
CA LEU A 623 6.17 19.79 18.06
C LEU A 623 6.47 18.48 17.33
N ILE A 624 7.75 18.13 17.23
CA ILE A 624 8.21 16.80 16.83
C ILE A 624 9.11 16.25 17.94
N LYS A 625 8.67 15.13 18.52
CA LYS A 625 9.32 14.48 19.65
C LYS A 625 9.91 13.15 19.21
N ILE A 626 11.22 13.01 19.37
CA ILE A 626 11.99 11.84 18.94
C ILE A 626 12.43 11.04 20.17
N GLY A 627 11.69 9.99 20.48
CA GLY A 627 11.98 9.03 21.54
C GLY A 627 12.27 7.65 20.95
N SER A 628 11.64 6.62 21.51
CA SER A 628 11.67 5.25 20.96
C SER A 628 11.17 5.18 19.52
N SER A 629 10.24 6.05 19.16
CA SER A 629 9.78 6.35 17.80
C SER A 629 9.67 7.87 17.66
N ILE A 630 8.85 8.33 16.71
CA ILE A 630 8.52 9.74 16.52
C ILE A 630 7.06 10.00 16.87
N ALA A 631 6.81 11.08 17.61
CA ALA A 631 5.49 11.64 17.89
C ALA A 631 5.44 13.08 17.37
N GLY A 632 4.24 13.58 17.10
CA GLY A 632 4.03 14.93 16.62
C GLY A 632 2.75 15.53 17.17
N ALA A 633 2.75 16.84 17.37
CA ALA A 633 1.56 17.59 17.74
C ALA A 633 1.63 19.01 17.21
N TYR A 634 0.49 19.61 16.92
CA TYR A 634 0.43 20.96 16.38
C TYR A 634 -0.68 21.76 17.06
N VAL A 635 -0.35 23.01 17.38
CA VAL A 635 -1.28 23.99 17.92
C VAL A 635 -1.49 25.09 16.89
N ASP A 636 -2.75 25.38 16.56
CA ASP A 636 -3.14 26.36 15.55
C ASP A 636 -3.01 27.83 16.03
N SER A 637 -3.42 28.80 15.20
CA SER A 637 -3.44 30.22 15.56
C SER A 637 -4.47 30.59 16.65
N ASN A 638 -5.43 29.71 16.94
CA ASN A 638 -6.38 29.89 18.03
C ASN A 638 -5.84 29.35 19.36
N GLY A 639 -4.83 28.47 19.33
CA GLY A 639 -4.34 27.75 20.50
C GLY A 639 -4.99 26.37 20.67
N ARG A 640 -5.64 25.86 19.62
CA ARG A 640 -6.31 24.55 19.59
C ARG A 640 -5.34 23.48 19.09
N ALA A 641 -5.30 22.35 19.78
CA ALA A 641 -4.65 21.12 19.33
C ALA A 641 -5.66 20.20 18.60
N GLY A 642 -5.28 18.96 18.30
CA GLY A 642 -6.13 18.00 17.58
C GLY A 642 -5.71 17.76 16.12
N TYR A 643 -4.49 18.15 15.77
CA TYR A 643 -3.80 17.70 14.56
C TYR A 643 -2.70 16.70 14.96
N LEU A 644 -2.25 15.90 13.99
CA LEU A 644 -1.18 14.90 14.07
C LEU A 644 -1.53 13.72 14.97
N THR A 645 -2.53 12.93 14.56
CA THR A 645 -3.02 11.83 15.40
C THR A 645 -1.95 10.76 15.64
N GLU A 646 -1.07 10.49 14.66
CA GLU A 646 0.08 9.60 14.84
C GLU A 646 1.17 9.84 13.78
N LEU A 647 2.07 10.80 14.03
CA LEU A 647 3.11 11.18 13.08
C LEU A 647 4.01 10.00 12.65
N GLY A 648 4.22 9.02 13.54
CA GLY A 648 5.00 7.81 13.26
C GLY A 648 4.42 6.89 12.17
N ARG A 649 3.17 7.11 11.74
CA ARG A 649 2.49 6.35 10.68
C ARG A 649 2.61 6.96 9.29
N VAL A 650 3.10 8.20 9.17
CA VAL A 650 3.31 8.84 7.87
C VAL A 650 4.32 8.04 7.04
N VAL A 651 3.98 7.76 5.79
CA VAL A 651 4.86 7.07 4.84
C VAL A 651 5.76 8.10 4.17
N ILE A 652 7.08 7.94 4.36
CA ILE A 652 8.11 8.84 3.84
C ILE A 652 9.10 8.14 2.89
N ARG A 653 8.98 6.81 2.72
CA ARG A 653 9.71 6.02 1.73
C ARG A 653 8.77 5.06 0.99
N LEU A 654 8.94 4.98 -0.33
CA LEU A 654 8.09 4.15 -1.19
C LEU A 654 8.85 3.02 -1.88
N ASP A 655 10.18 2.98 -1.76
CA ASP A 655 11.02 1.98 -2.39
C ASP A 655 10.85 0.58 -1.78
N SER A 656 11.24 -0.45 -2.53
CA SER A 656 11.06 -1.85 -2.14
C SER A 656 11.94 -2.28 -0.97
N SER A 657 13.04 -1.56 -0.70
CA SER A 657 13.97 -1.82 0.41
C SER A 657 13.52 -1.21 1.74
N ALA A 658 12.52 -0.32 1.72
CA ALA A 658 12.04 0.35 2.91
C ALA A 658 11.55 -0.66 3.99
N PRO A 659 11.90 -0.46 5.26
CA PRO A 659 11.53 -1.37 6.33
C PRO A 659 10.01 -1.45 6.51
N ARG A 660 9.52 -2.65 6.82
CA ARG A 660 8.11 -2.91 7.12
C ARG A 660 7.81 -2.68 8.60
N HIS A 661 6.69 -2.03 8.90
CA HIS A 661 6.21 -1.93 10.27
C HIS A 661 5.87 -3.33 10.85
N PRO A 662 6.25 -3.68 12.09
CA PRO A 662 6.09 -5.05 12.60
C PRO A 662 4.65 -5.57 12.64
N PHE A 663 3.68 -4.69 12.88
CA PHE A 663 2.26 -5.04 12.95
C PHE A 663 1.59 -4.88 11.58
N SER A 664 1.56 -3.65 11.09
CA SER A 664 0.86 -3.33 9.83
C SER A 664 1.55 -3.77 8.55
N LYS A 665 2.84 -4.09 8.62
CA LYS A 665 3.69 -4.44 7.48
C LYS A 665 3.74 -3.39 6.36
N ILE A 666 3.16 -2.20 6.57
CA ILE A 666 3.28 -1.04 5.69
C ILE A 666 4.77 -0.66 5.62
N ARG A 667 5.27 -0.46 4.40
CA ARG A 667 6.66 -0.10 4.14
C ARG A 667 6.88 1.40 4.31
N GLY A 668 8.04 1.78 4.84
CA GLY A 668 8.52 3.17 4.82
C GLY A 668 7.77 4.14 5.73
N VAL A 669 7.07 3.63 6.74
CA VAL A 669 6.48 4.48 7.78
C VAL A 669 7.57 5.12 8.65
N ALA A 670 7.37 6.37 9.04
CA ALA A 670 8.35 7.18 9.76
C ALA A 670 8.87 6.53 11.05
N SER A 671 8.01 5.85 11.81
CA SER A 671 8.38 5.14 13.04
C SER A 671 9.38 3.99 12.84
N GLN A 672 9.57 3.52 11.60
CA GLN A 672 10.57 2.51 11.27
C GLN A 672 11.89 3.11 10.76
N LEU A 673 11.94 4.42 10.56
CA LEU A 673 13.08 5.12 9.98
C LEU A 673 13.69 6.12 10.96
N ILE A 674 12.91 6.62 11.92
CA ILE A 674 13.29 7.68 12.86
C ILE A 674 13.02 7.22 14.30
N GLY A 675 13.95 7.51 15.21
CA GLY A 675 13.85 7.22 16.65
C GLY A 675 14.88 6.19 17.13
N SER A 676 15.00 6.03 18.44
CA SER A 676 16.04 5.19 19.05
C SER A 676 15.90 3.71 18.69
N ASN A 677 14.67 3.21 18.48
CA ASN A 677 14.46 1.83 18.01
C ASN A 677 15.02 1.60 16.61
N ALA A 678 14.79 2.55 15.69
CA ALA A 678 15.29 2.47 14.32
C ALA A 678 16.81 2.55 14.31
N LEU A 679 17.38 3.49 15.08
CA LEU A 679 18.82 3.66 15.24
C LEU A 679 19.49 2.40 15.80
N ALA A 680 18.98 1.86 16.91
CA ALA A 680 19.50 0.65 17.53
C ALA A 680 19.41 -0.56 16.59
N ARG A 681 18.32 -0.71 15.82
CA ARG A 681 18.20 -1.80 14.85
C ARG A 681 19.28 -1.69 13.77
N ILE A 682 19.39 -0.53 13.12
CA ILE A 682 20.32 -0.31 12.01
C ILE A 682 21.78 -0.49 12.50
N ALA A 683 22.12 0.07 13.66
CA ALA A 683 23.44 -0.10 14.24
C ALA A 683 23.78 -1.58 14.50
N ASN A 684 22.87 -2.33 15.13
CA ASN A 684 23.09 -3.74 15.45
C ASN A 684 23.12 -4.64 14.20
N ASP A 685 22.35 -4.34 13.15
CA ASP A 685 22.33 -5.10 11.89
C ASP A 685 23.64 -4.99 11.11
N ILE A 686 24.36 -3.87 11.24
CA ILE A 686 25.69 -3.64 10.64
C ILE A 686 26.81 -4.30 11.49
N ALA A 687 26.43 -5.15 12.47
CA ALA A 687 27.31 -5.87 13.38
C ALA A 687 28.20 -4.95 14.23
N PHE A 688 27.73 -3.75 14.58
CA PHE A 688 28.34 -2.98 15.66
C PHE A 688 28.21 -3.76 16.97
N ARG A 689 29.30 -4.38 17.42
CA ARG A 689 29.49 -4.68 18.84
C ARG A 689 29.96 -3.37 19.48
N THR A 690 29.07 -2.73 20.22
CA THR A 690 29.39 -1.46 20.89
C THR A 690 30.07 -1.69 22.22
N LEU A 691 30.56 -0.60 22.84
CA LEU A 691 31.20 -0.48 24.16
C LEU A 691 31.15 -1.80 24.95
N ASP A 692 32.28 -2.49 24.99
CA ASP A 692 32.49 -3.76 25.71
C ASP A 692 31.87 -5.02 25.09
N GLY A 693 31.54 -4.98 23.79
CA GLY A 693 31.09 -6.15 23.04
C GLY A 693 29.58 -6.41 23.08
N ARG A 694 28.79 -5.48 23.62
CA ARG A 694 27.32 -5.61 23.79
C ARG A 694 26.54 -4.91 22.66
N PRO A 695 25.31 -5.39 22.33
CA PRO A 695 24.43 -4.69 21.40
C PRO A 695 23.99 -3.32 21.93
N ILE A 696 23.73 -2.37 21.03
CA ILE A 696 23.14 -1.08 21.39
C ILE A 696 21.72 -1.28 21.93
N SER A 697 21.46 -0.69 23.09
CA SER A 697 20.14 -0.66 23.71
C SER A 697 19.15 0.18 22.91
N LYS A 698 17.93 -0.35 22.74
CA LYS A 698 16.82 0.39 22.11
C LYS A 698 16.37 1.60 22.94
N ASP A 699 16.49 1.53 24.25
CA ASP A 699 16.02 2.57 25.16
C ASP A 699 17.01 3.75 25.25
N ASP A 700 18.30 3.48 25.04
CA ASP A 700 19.40 4.44 25.29
C ASP A 700 20.32 4.67 24.06
N ALA A 701 19.88 4.28 22.86
CA ALA A 701 20.72 4.24 21.65
C ALA A 701 21.50 5.53 21.36
N GLY A 702 20.87 6.70 21.54
CA GLY A 702 21.52 8.00 21.29
C GLY A 702 22.69 8.29 22.23
N ARG A 703 22.56 7.92 23.51
CA ARG A 703 23.64 8.08 24.50
C ARG A 703 24.76 7.10 24.22
N GLU A 704 24.44 5.82 24.08
CA GLU A 704 25.44 4.77 23.86
C GLU A 704 26.22 5.00 22.56
N LEU A 705 25.56 5.44 21.48
CA LEU A 705 26.26 5.78 20.24
C LEU A 705 27.06 7.09 20.35
N SER A 706 26.61 8.08 21.12
CA SER A 706 27.43 9.27 21.39
C SER A 706 28.72 8.90 22.12
N GLU A 707 28.65 7.99 23.10
CA GLU A 707 29.83 7.46 23.80
C GLU A 707 30.78 6.73 22.83
N VAL A 708 30.25 5.89 21.92
CA VAL A 708 31.05 5.24 20.86
C VAL A 708 31.70 6.26 19.93
N MET A 709 30.97 7.30 19.51
CA MET A 709 31.48 8.33 18.61
C MET A 709 32.63 9.15 19.22
N LEU A 710 32.63 9.33 20.54
CA LEU A 710 33.70 10.01 21.27
C LEU A 710 34.92 9.11 21.52
N ALA A 711 34.71 7.80 21.64
CA ALA A 711 35.75 6.84 22.01
C ALA A 711 36.56 6.29 20.82
N GLU A 712 35.96 6.16 19.63
CA GLU A 712 36.60 5.52 18.46
C GLU A 712 36.78 6.48 17.28
N LYS A 713 37.61 6.11 16.29
CA LYS A 713 37.75 6.86 15.02
C LYS A 713 37.29 6.09 13.78
N GLU A 714 37.46 4.77 13.74
CA GLU A 714 37.16 3.97 12.53
C GLU A 714 35.66 3.75 12.33
N SER A 715 34.96 3.37 13.40
CA SER A 715 33.52 3.07 13.39
C SER A 715 32.64 4.33 13.29
N VAL A 716 33.21 5.50 13.54
CA VAL A 716 32.51 6.79 13.56
C VAL A 716 31.89 7.11 12.20
N SER A 717 32.61 6.86 11.10
CA SER A 717 32.13 7.16 9.73
C SER A 717 30.80 6.48 9.38
N VAL A 718 30.59 5.25 9.83
CA VAL A 718 29.34 4.49 9.60
C VAL A 718 28.21 5.06 10.45
N ILE A 719 28.47 5.39 11.72
CA ILE A 719 27.48 6.03 12.60
C ILE A 719 27.04 7.38 12.01
N PHE A 720 27.98 8.18 11.52
CA PHE A 720 27.69 9.42 10.80
C PHE A 720 26.77 9.16 9.60
N SER A 721 27.07 8.16 8.77
CA SER A 721 26.23 7.82 7.61
C SER A 721 24.80 7.43 8.00
N ILE A 722 24.63 6.65 9.07
CA ILE A 722 23.30 6.26 9.60
C ILE A 722 22.53 7.49 10.10
N LEU A 723 23.19 8.38 10.84
CA LEU A 723 22.59 9.60 11.39
C LEU A 723 22.28 10.62 10.29
N GLU A 724 23.13 10.69 9.27
CA GLU A 724 22.88 11.51 8.08
C GLU A 724 21.63 11.03 7.36
N GLU A 725 21.50 9.73 7.06
CA GLU A 725 20.31 9.17 6.43
C GLU A 725 19.04 9.38 7.29
N MET A 726 19.14 9.18 8.61
CA MET A 726 18.03 9.48 9.53
C MET A 726 17.64 10.97 9.50
N GLY A 727 18.61 11.87 9.37
CA GLY A 727 18.38 13.31 9.21
C GLY A 727 17.64 13.64 7.91
N VAL A 728 17.97 12.97 6.79
CA VAL A 728 17.23 13.08 5.52
C VAL A 728 15.79 12.63 5.69
N HIS A 729 15.57 11.50 6.36
CA HIS A 729 14.23 10.98 6.62
C HIS A 729 13.40 11.93 7.50
N LEU A 730 14.00 12.52 8.52
CA LEU A 730 13.37 13.53 9.36
C LEU A 730 13.04 14.81 8.55
N ALA A 731 13.92 15.22 7.63
CA ALA A 731 13.66 16.35 6.74
C ALA A 731 12.44 16.10 5.83
N HIS A 732 12.38 14.93 5.19
CA HIS A 732 11.23 14.53 4.37
C HIS A 732 9.93 14.51 5.17
N LEU A 733 9.97 13.98 6.40
CA LEU A 733 8.80 13.98 7.28
C LEU A 733 8.34 15.39 7.62
N ILE A 734 9.26 16.30 7.96
CA ILE A 734 8.93 17.69 8.29
C ILE A 734 8.35 18.42 7.08
N VAL A 735 8.94 18.25 5.89
CA VAL A 735 8.41 18.84 4.65
C VAL A 735 6.99 18.36 4.37
N GLU A 736 6.78 17.04 4.44
CA GLU A 736 5.48 16.42 4.25
C GLU A 736 4.47 16.94 5.28
N THR A 737 4.88 17.05 6.54
CA THR A 737 3.99 17.46 7.64
C THR A 737 3.62 18.94 7.57
N VAL A 738 4.61 19.82 7.40
CA VAL A 738 4.37 21.28 7.28
C VAL A 738 3.51 21.59 6.07
N GLY A 739 3.64 20.82 4.98
CA GLY A 739 2.80 20.97 3.79
C GLY A 739 1.31 20.63 4.00
N HIS A 740 0.96 19.90 5.07
CA HIS A 740 -0.44 19.54 5.37
C HIS A 740 -1.08 20.42 6.44
N LEU A 741 -0.28 21.09 7.27
CA LEU A 741 -0.80 21.88 8.38
C LEU A 741 -1.17 23.31 7.94
N PRO A 742 -2.11 23.96 8.68
CA PRO A 742 -2.23 25.41 8.63
C PRO A 742 -0.87 26.09 8.91
N PRO A 743 -0.71 27.39 8.61
CA PRO A 743 0.60 28.05 8.65
C PRO A 743 1.35 27.80 9.97
N VAL A 744 2.55 27.23 9.86
CA VAL A 744 3.45 26.91 10.97
C VAL A 744 4.46 28.05 11.15
N ALA A 745 4.52 28.61 12.35
CA ALA A 745 5.48 29.65 12.72
C ALA A 745 6.76 29.07 13.35
N HIS A 746 6.62 27.98 14.11
CA HIS A 746 7.73 27.35 14.84
C HIS A 746 7.66 25.82 14.73
N VAL A 747 8.80 25.18 14.54
CA VAL A 747 8.98 23.73 14.62
C VAL A 747 9.90 23.44 15.81
N LEU A 748 9.36 22.85 16.87
CA LEU A 748 10.11 22.45 18.06
C LEU A 748 10.57 21.00 17.93
N LEU A 749 11.88 20.78 17.97
CA LEU A 749 12.48 19.44 17.97
C LEU A 749 12.90 19.06 19.38
N ARG A 750 12.38 17.94 19.89
CA ARG A 750 12.63 17.45 21.26
C ARG A 750 12.89 15.94 21.31
N GLY A 751 13.33 15.48 22.47
CA GLY A 751 13.50 14.06 22.79
C GLY A 751 14.97 13.66 22.95
N GLY A 752 15.21 12.57 23.70
CA GLY A 752 16.56 12.18 24.13
C GLY A 752 17.54 11.91 23.00
N LEU A 753 17.05 11.60 21.79
CA LEU A 753 17.91 11.40 20.62
C LEU A 753 18.49 12.71 20.07
N MET A 754 17.91 13.86 20.42
CA MET A 754 18.39 15.18 20.01
C MET A 754 19.54 15.72 20.90
N ASN A 755 19.98 14.95 21.90
CA ASN A 755 21.04 15.32 22.83
C ASN A 755 22.40 14.76 22.40
N GLY A 756 23.49 15.38 22.87
CA GLY A 756 24.85 14.90 22.66
C GLY A 756 25.31 14.92 21.20
N GLU A 757 26.37 14.16 20.91
CA GLU A 757 27.00 14.14 19.58
C GLU A 757 26.06 13.59 18.51
N VAL A 758 25.32 12.53 18.83
CA VAL A 758 24.27 11.99 17.94
C VAL A 758 23.24 13.05 17.57
N GLY A 759 22.77 13.82 18.55
CA GLY A 759 21.80 14.90 18.33
C GLY A 759 22.34 16.03 17.45
N ASN A 760 23.61 16.40 17.62
CA ASN A 760 24.28 17.41 16.80
C ASN A 760 24.34 16.98 15.32
N VAL A 761 24.77 15.75 15.05
CA VAL A 761 24.87 15.21 13.68
C VAL A 761 23.49 15.11 13.04
N LEU A 762 22.52 14.56 13.76
CA LEU A 762 21.15 14.42 13.28
C LEU A 762 20.54 15.79 12.93
N ARG A 763 20.74 16.79 13.80
CA ARG A 763 20.29 18.17 13.57
C ARG A 763 20.95 18.80 12.35
N ASN A 764 22.27 18.64 12.20
CA ASN A 764 23.00 19.21 11.07
C ASN A 764 22.56 18.58 9.74
N SER A 765 22.40 17.25 9.69
CA SER A 765 21.85 16.57 8.51
C SER A 765 20.42 17.00 8.19
N LEU A 766 19.57 17.10 9.22
CA LEU A 766 18.21 17.60 9.04
C LEU A 766 18.20 19.00 8.40
N LEU A 767 18.93 19.94 9.00
CA LEU A 767 18.91 21.34 8.56
C LEU A 767 19.49 21.51 7.15
N SER A 768 20.46 20.69 6.74
CA SER A 768 21.06 20.74 5.40
C SER A 768 20.12 20.23 4.30
N HIS A 769 19.16 19.35 4.64
CA HIS A 769 18.19 18.78 3.70
C HIS A 769 16.83 19.48 3.71
N LEU A 770 16.58 20.39 4.65
CA LEU A 770 15.35 21.17 4.67
C LEU A 770 15.37 22.34 3.66
N PRO A 771 14.25 22.64 3.00
CA PRO A 771 14.09 23.90 2.29
C PRO A 771 14.35 25.09 3.21
N LYS A 772 15.02 26.14 2.72
CA LYS A 772 15.36 27.35 3.51
C LYS A 772 14.13 27.99 4.18
N SER A 773 12.95 27.90 3.56
CA SER A 773 11.69 28.39 4.11
C SER A 773 11.27 27.66 5.39
N ILE A 774 11.53 26.35 5.48
CA ILE A 774 11.17 25.50 6.61
C ILE A 774 12.30 25.46 7.64
N SER A 775 13.55 25.42 7.20
CA SER A 775 14.74 25.41 8.08
C SER A 775 14.72 26.56 9.09
N ARG A 776 14.23 27.75 8.71
CA ARG A 776 14.11 28.92 9.59
C ARG A 776 13.06 28.79 10.69
N LEU A 777 12.10 27.88 10.52
CA LEU A 777 11.06 27.61 11.51
C LEU A 777 11.57 26.67 12.61
N VAL A 778 12.61 25.88 12.31
CA VAL A 778 13.15 24.87 13.21
C VAL A 778 13.93 25.52 14.33
N GLN A 779 13.45 25.32 15.55
CA GLN A 779 14.12 25.74 16.77
C GLN A 779 14.64 24.51 17.52
N ALA A 780 15.94 24.57 17.80
CA ALA A 780 16.58 23.74 18.80
C ALA A 780 16.18 24.25 20.17
N ASP A 781 15.14 23.68 20.78
CA ASP A 781 14.82 24.07 22.14
C ASP A 781 15.71 23.28 23.11
N GLU A 782 16.66 23.97 23.74
CA GLU A 782 17.44 23.47 24.89
C GLU A 782 16.64 23.60 26.20
N ALA A 783 15.43 24.19 26.17
CA ALA A 783 14.62 24.31 27.38
C ALA A 783 14.28 22.93 27.95
N THR A 784 14.28 22.88 29.28
CA THR A 784 13.98 21.68 30.07
C THR A 784 12.71 21.02 29.57
N GLN A 785 12.86 19.84 28.98
CA GLN A 785 11.74 18.99 28.56
C GLN A 785 10.89 18.67 29.79
N GLU A 786 9.72 19.29 29.90
CA GLU A 786 8.73 18.88 30.91
C GLU A 786 8.25 17.47 30.60
N SER A 787 8.16 16.62 31.62
CA SER A 787 7.60 15.27 31.41
C SER A 787 6.11 15.35 31.09
N GLY A 788 5.60 14.41 30.28
CA GLY A 788 4.17 14.37 29.91
C GLY A 788 3.23 14.37 31.13
N ALA A 789 3.66 13.79 32.25
CA ALA A 789 2.90 13.78 33.50
C ALA A 789 2.78 15.18 34.11
N THR A 790 3.84 16.00 34.00
CA THR A 790 3.83 17.39 34.49
C THR A 790 2.85 18.21 33.68
N SER A 791 2.97 18.15 32.36
CA SER A 791 2.09 18.84 31.42
C SER A 791 0.62 18.42 31.62
N ALA A 792 0.38 17.11 31.78
CA ALA A 792 -0.96 16.58 32.05
C ALA A 792 -1.55 17.10 33.37
N ALA A 793 -0.75 17.13 34.45
CA ALA A 793 -1.18 17.65 35.75
C ALA A 793 -1.53 19.14 35.67
N LEU A 794 -0.66 19.96 35.05
CA LEU A 794 -0.85 21.41 34.94
C LEU A 794 -2.09 21.77 34.12
N ILE A 795 -2.30 21.07 32.99
CA ILE A 795 -3.50 21.25 32.16
C ILE A 795 -4.75 20.86 32.96
N ALA A 796 -4.76 19.70 33.61
CA ALA A 796 -5.90 19.25 34.41
C ALA A 796 -6.20 20.17 35.60
N ALA A 797 -5.17 20.72 36.24
CA ALA A 797 -5.31 21.64 37.35
C ALA A 797 -5.97 22.97 36.95
N SER A 798 -5.78 23.40 35.70
CA SER A 798 -6.13 24.75 35.24
C SER A 798 -7.32 24.78 34.28
N TYR A 799 -7.65 23.65 33.63
CA TYR A 799 -8.61 23.61 32.52
C TYR A 799 -9.64 22.47 32.67
N LEU A 800 -10.73 22.59 31.91
CA LEU A 800 -11.81 21.61 31.71
C LEU A 800 -12.08 21.49 30.20
N LEU A 801 -12.65 20.35 29.78
CA LEU A 801 -13.20 20.17 28.42
C LEU A 801 -14.56 20.84 28.29
#